data_AF-S9R5C4-F1
#
_entry.id   AF-S9R5C4-F1
#
_cell.length_a   1.000
_cell.length_b   1.000
_cell.length_c   1.000
_cell.angle_alpha   90.00
_cell.angle_beta   90.00
_cell.angle_gamma   90.00
#
_symmetry.space_group_name_H-M   'P 1'
#
loop_
_entity.id
_entity.type
_entity.pdbx_description
1 polymer ?
#
loop_
_entity_poly.entity_id
_entity_poly.type
_entity_poly.pdbx_seq_one_letter_code
_entity_poly.pdbx_strand_id
1 'polypeptide(L)'
;MSRVLHSLSLIGSSQSVQTGCRRLQWAPFSPFLWRNRNYSAAAWLHPSKRKKLADYEQLANENLSDPYFQAKLYKELFNSYPEAIQHRYETSGVARNSICDRYYQEALNKLSQKQKLPPSFPPYLKADLNPYPKNSNEFMKPAEAIQNLHSPGHAHEHQPSAHPMNPTSQSSTLGSSSKTPMYVVIDESRFTKFFRIFRFIAGLSVASYFILLGVSIFVASSGLNNIMSNSAEQEPIEERSIDVRFSDVQGVDEAKEELEEIVNFLKDPTHFTRLGGKLPRGVLLTGPPGTGKTMLARAVAGEANVPFFFMSGSQFDEMYVGVGAKRVRELFVAARKHAPAIIFIDELDAIGQKRNARDAAHMRQTLNQLLVDLDGFSKGEDVAHPVVFIGATNFPESLDPALTRPGRFDRHIHVPLPDVRGRMAILRHHTHNIPLDYTVDLSIIARGTSGFAGADLANLINQAAVRASKNHSSKVAMHDLEWSKDRILMGAERKSAVVTAESKLMTAYHEGGHALVALLTRNAMRPYKATIMPRGSSLGMTISLPDMDKDSWTRDEYLAMMDVAMGGRAAEELLYGKNNITSGAHNDIDKATQVARRMVTEFGMSEQIGPVSLEADLDSLSPTTKAIVEAEIKSLLEAAYQRALLLLKSHKKELDSIANALVDYEYLTAEEMRLVMNGEKDIIRTKLT
;
A
#
# COMPACT_ATOMS: atom_id res chain seq x y z
N MET A 1 -16.92 45.40 -50.36
CA MET A 1 -15.47 45.50 -50.65
C MET A 1 -14.98 44.13 -51.15
N SER A 2 -13.75 44.03 -51.68
CA SER A 2 -13.14 42.79 -52.24
C SER A 2 -13.30 41.59 -51.28
N ARG A 3 -13.69 40.36 -51.68
CA ARG A 3 -13.01 39.37 -52.57
C ARG A 3 -11.54 39.07 -52.14
N VAL A 4 -10.98 37.85 -52.24
CA VAL A 4 -11.46 36.44 -52.23
C VAL A 4 -10.18 35.56 -52.30
N LEU A 5 -10.27 34.27 -51.91
CA LEU A 5 -9.33 33.15 -52.12
C LEU A 5 -8.01 33.35 -52.89
N HIS A 6 -6.90 32.85 -52.35
CA HIS A 6 -5.79 32.09 -53.00
C HIS A 6 -4.74 31.72 -51.92
N SER A 7 -3.80 30.78 -52.07
CA SER A 7 -3.81 29.35 -52.43
C SER A 7 -2.34 28.92 -52.66
N LEU A 8 -1.89 27.88 -51.95
CA LEU A 8 -0.73 27.01 -52.21
C LEU A 8 0.16 27.21 -53.46
N SER A 9 1.45 27.47 -53.25
CA SER A 9 2.61 26.72 -53.81
C SER A 9 3.92 27.25 -53.16
N LEU A 10 4.95 26.48 -52.73
CA LEU A 10 5.66 25.26 -53.16
C LEU A 10 6.89 25.51 -54.05
N ILE A 11 7.98 24.77 -53.74
CA ILE A 11 9.28 24.68 -54.47
C ILE A 11 10.18 25.93 -54.32
N GLY A 12 11.51 25.84 -54.16
CA GLY A 12 12.39 24.67 -53.95
C GLY A 12 13.85 24.90 -54.40
N SER A 13 14.74 23.95 -54.10
CA SER A 13 16.22 23.91 -54.28
C SER A 13 17.04 24.67 -53.21
N SER A 14 18.00 24.11 -52.46
CA SER A 14 19.03 23.06 -52.65
C SER A 14 20.37 23.56 -53.22
N GLN A 15 21.34 23.81 -52.34
CA GLN A 15 22.77 23.61 -52.63
C GLN A 15 23.55 23.26 -51.35
N SER A 16 24.80 22.81 -51.51
CA SER A 16 25.37 21.77 -50.66
C SER A 16 26.75 22.07 -50.07
N VAL A 17 26.96 21.62 -48.83
CA VAL A 17 28.24 21.17 -48.24
C VAL A 17 29.40 22.17 -48.23
N GLN A 18 29.85 22.53 -47.01
CA GLN A 18 31.28 22.41 -46.69
C GLN A 18 31.49 22.08 -45.20
N THR A 19 32.40 21.14 -44.95
CA THR A 19 32.71 20.62 -43.61
C THR A 19 33.75 21.48 -42.90
N GLY A 20 33.35 22.20 -41.85
CA GLY A 20 34.23 23.06 -41.05
C GLY A 20 34.55 22.49 -39.66
N CYS A 21 35.31 21.39 -39.59
CA CYS A 21 35.63 20.76 -38.31
C CYS A 21 36.57 21.62 -37.45
N ARG A 22 36.05 22.22 -36.36
CA ARG A 22 36.87 22.70 -35.24
C ARG A 22 36.49 21.97 -33.97
N ARG A 23 37.45 21.19 -33.45
CA ARG A 23 37.36 20.52 -32.14
C ARG A 23 37.05 21.54 -31.04
N LEU A 24 35.86 21.48 -30.46
CA LEU A 24 35.70 21.82 -29.06
C LEU A 24 36.16 20.59 -28.26
N GLN A 25 37.35 20.68 -27.66
CA GLN A 25 37.80 19.70 -26.67
C GLN A 25 37.00 19.90 -25.38
N TRP A 26 35.84 19.23 -25.29
CA TRP A 26 35.14 19.10 -24.02
C TRP A 26 35.96 18.17 -23.12
N ALA A 27 36.21 18.63 -21.89
CA ALA A 27 36.93 17.85 -20.90
C ALA A 27 36.10 16.61 -20.50
N PRO A 28 36.74 15.48 -20.12
CA PRO A 28 36.02 14.32 -19.61
C PRO A 28 35.19 14.71 -18.38
N PHE A 29 33.93 14.26 -18.34
CA PHE A 29 32.99 14.61 -17.29
C PHE A 29 33.53 14.26 -15.89
N SER A 30 33.78 15.28 -15.08
CA SER A 30 34.09 15.10 -13.65
C SER A 30 32.90 14.47 -12.92
N PRO A 31 33.10 13.58 -11.93
CA PRO A 31 32.04 12.80 -11.29
C PRO A 31 30.94 13.70 -10.70
N PHE A 32 29.77 13.70 -11.36
CA PHE A 32 28.73 14.71 -11.17
C PHE A 32 27.91 14.44 -9.91
N LEU A 33 27.61 13.16 -9.65
CA LEU A 33 26.77 12.70 -8.54
C LEU A 33 27.39 12.93 -7.14
N TRP A 34 28.66 13.32 -7.04
CA TRP A 34 29.41 13.33 -5.76
C TRP A 34 29.84 14.70 -5.25
N ARG A 35 29.58 15.80 -5.98
CA ARG A 35 30.08 17.15 -5.61
C ARG A 35 29.01 18.23 -5.43
N ASN A 36 27.77 17.99 -5.84
CA ASN A 36 26.67 18.94 -5.62
C ASN A 36 26.11 18.81 -4.19
N ARG A 37 26.26 19.87 -3.38
CA ARG A 37 25.83 19.92 -1.96
C ARG A 37 24.35 19.61 -1.71
N ASN A 38 23.50 19.70 -2.73
CA ASN A 38 22.05 19.53 -2.61
C ASN A 38 21.59 18.05 -2.68
N TYR A 39 22.45 17.11 -3.09
CA TYR A 39 22.11 15.68 -3.18
C TYR A 39 22.61 14.86 -1.97
N SER A 40 22.29 15.33 -0.76
CA SER A 40 22.78 14.75 0.51
C SER A 40 22.38 13.28 0.73
N ALA A 41 21.32 12.79 0.09
CA ALA A 41 20.88 11.39 0.16
C ALA A 41 21.96 10.38 -0.27
N ALA A 42 22.90 10.77 -1.15
CA ALA A 42 23.95 9.88 -1.66
C ALA A 42 24.98 9.44 -0.60
N ALA A 43 25.05 10.12 0.55
CA ALA A 43 25.90 9.73 1.68
C ALA A 43 25.42 8.43 2.37
N TRP A 44 24.15 8.07 2.23
CA TRP A 44 23.51 6.95 2.95
C TRP A 44 23.45 5.64 2.14
N LEU A 45 23.98 5.63 0.91
CA LEU A 45 24.07 4.42 0.09
C LEU A 45 25.22 3.51 0.55
N HIS A 46 24.92 2.23 0.76
CA HIS A 46 25.91 1.20 1.12
C HIS A 46 27.11 1.22 0.14
N PRO A 47 28.37 1.12 0.61
CA PRO A 47 29.57 1.35 -0.23
C PRO A 47 29.62 0.55 -1.53
N SER A 48 29.13 -0.70 -1.53
CA SER A 48 29.06 -1.53 -2.74
C SER A 48 28.08 -0.99 -3.80
N LYS A 49 26.92 -0.46 -3.39
CA LYS A 49 25.98 0.21 -4.31
C LYS A 49 26.56 1.51 -4.85
N ARG A 50 27.23 2.28 -3.98
CA ARG A 50 27.93 3.52 -4.36
C ARG A 50 29.01 3.26 -5.43
N LYS A 51 29.83 2.21 -5.26
CA LYS A 51 30.82 1.81 -6.28
C LYS A 51 30.14 1.40 -7.58
N LYS A 52 29.20 0.45 -7.54
CA LYS A 52 28.46 -0.05 -8.72
C LYS A 52 27.81 1.08 -9.54
N LEU A 53 27.27 2.10 -8.88
CA LEU A 53 26.66 3.25 -9.56
C LEU A 53 27.72 4.12 -10.27
N ALA A 54 28.87 4.36 -9.63
CA ALA A 54 29.98 5.08 -10.24
C ALA A 54 30.60 4.31 -11.42
N ASP A 55 30.72 2.98 -11.30
CA ASP A 55 31.19 2.10 -12.39
C ASP A 55 30.28 2.22 -13.64
N TYR A 56 28.95 2.32 -13.46
CA TYR A 56 28.01 2.57 -14.57
C TYR A 56 27.96 4.03 -15.03
N GLU A 57 28.15 5.02 -14.14
CA GLU A 57 28.29 6.44 -14.51
C GLU A 57 29.49 6.62 -15.45
N GLN A 58 30.64 5.99 -15.12
CA GLN A 58 31.83 5.98 -15.95
C GLN A 58 31.57 5.31 -17.31
N LEU A 59 31.11 4.05 -17.34
CA LEU A 59 30.85 3.32 -18.59
C LEU A 59 29.88 4.06 -19.53
N ALA A 60 28.87 4.73 -18.99
CA ALA A 60 27.91 5.52 -19.77
C ALA A 60 28.41 6.93 -20.14
N ASN A 61 29.47 7.45 -19.50
CA ASN A 61 30.17 8.68 -19.91
C ASN A 61 31.24 8.39 -20.98
N GLU A 62 31.87 7.21 -20.94
CA GLU A 62 32.76 6.71 -22.00
C GLU A 62 31.98 6.42 -23.29
N ASN A 63 30.76 5.87 -23.18
CA ASN A 63 29.94 5.43 -24.31
C ASN A 63 28.67 6.29 -24.51
N LEU A 64 28.83 7.62 -24.60
CA LEU A 64 27.73 8.59 -24.79
C LEU A 64 26.83 8.29 -26.00
N SER A 65 27.40 7.71 -27.06
CA SER A 65 26.72 7.38 -28.32
C SER A 65 25.99 6.02 -28.34
N ASP A 66 26.11 5.19 -27.30
CA ASP A 66 25.45 3.88 -27.22
C ASP A 66 24.26 3.92 -26.25
N PRO A 67 23.00 3.79 -26.73
CA PRO A 67 21.81 3.79 -25.88
C PRO A 67 21.79 2.68 -24.81
N TYR A 68 22.49 1.56 -25.00
CA TYR A 68 22.50 0.42 -24.08
C TYR A 68 23.10 0.81 -22.72
N PHE A 69 24.25 1.50 -22.71
CA PHE A 69 24.86 1.98 -21.47
C PHE A 69 24.04 3.10 -20.81
N GLN A 70 23.39 3.96 -21.61
CA GLN A 70 22.49 5.01 -21.09
C GLN A 70 21.29 4.38 -20.35
N ALA A 71 20.59 3.43 -21.01
CA ALA A 71 19.46 2.70 -20.43
C ALA A 71 19.83 1.94 -19.15
N LYS A 72 21.03 1.35 -19.11
CA LYS A 72 21.54 0.62 -17.95
C LYS A 72 21.79 1.53 -16.75
N LEU A 73 22.34 2.74 -16.96
CA LEU A 73 22.48 3.71 -15.88
C LEU A 73 21.12 4.24 -15.41
N TYR A 74 20.20 4.57 -16.33
CA TYR A 74 18.87 5.07 -15.97
C TYR A 74 18.07 4.05 -15.12
N LYS A 75 18.18 2.75 -15.42
CA LYS A 75 17.56 1.68 -14.60
C LYS A 75 18.01 1.70 -13.13
N GLU A 76 19.27 2.02 -12.85
CA GLU A 76 19.83 2.07 -11.49
C GLU A 76 19.58 3.43 -10.82
N LEU A 77 19.58 4.53 -11.58
CA LEU A 77 19.26 5.87 -11.08
C LEU A 77 17.76 6.05 -10.74
N PHE A 78 16.85 5.38 -11.45
CA PHE A 78 15.40 5.66 -11.42
C PHE A 78 14.75 5.66 -10.02
N ASN A 79 15.27 4.84 -9.09
CA ASN A 79 14.74 4.76 -7.72
C ASN A 79 15.45 5.69 -6.72
N SER A 80 16.57 6.31 -7.09
CA SER A 80 17.38 7.13 -6.19
C SER A 80 17.48 8.60 -6.63
N TYR A 81 17.64 8.85 -7.93
CA TYR A 81 17.94 10.17 -8.53
C TYR A 81 17.21 10.38 -9.87
N PRO A 82 15.86 10.46 -9.91
CA PRO A 82 15.11 10.78 -11.13
C PRO A 82 15.54 12.13 -11.76
N GLU A 83 15.92 13.10 -10.94
CA GLU A 83 16.45 14.42 -11.34
C GLU A 83 17.72 14.30 -12.22
N ALA A 84 18.57 13.30 -11.94
CA ALA A 84 19.77 13.02 -12.74
C ALA A 84 19.45 12.34 -14.08
N ILE A 85 18.35 11.59 -14.19
CA ILE A 85 17.86 11.05 -15.47
C ILE A 85 17.36 12.19 -16.34
N GLN A 86 16.57 13.11 -15.79
CA GLN A 86 16.06 14.27 -16.53
C GLN A 86 17.22 15.08 -17.16
N HIS A 87 18.13 15.60 -16.33
CA HIS A 87 19.25 16.43 -16.80
C HIS A 87 20.11 15.70 -17.83
N ARG A 88 20.37 14.40 -17.65
CA ARG A 88 21.23 13.61 -18.54
C ARG A 88 20.53 13.19 -19.84
N TYR A 89 19.22 13.06 -19.85
CA TYR A 89 18.43 12.81 -21.06
C TYR A 89 18.24 14.10 -21.88
N GLU A 90 18.03 15.25 -21.22
CA GLU A 90 17.95 16.57 -21.85
C GLU A 90 19.29 17.05 -22.44
N THR A 91 20.42 16.54 -21.94
CA THR A 91 21.77 16.88 -22.43
C THR A 91 21.97 16.50 -23.90
N SER A 92 22.36 17.47 -24.73
CA SER A 92 22.66 17.27 -26.15
C SER A 92 23.86 16.35 -26.38
N GLY A 93 23.69 15.28 -27.18
CA GLY A 93 24.74 14.34 -27.53
C GLY A 93 24.67 12.98 -26.82
N VAL A 94 23.72 12.79 -25.90
CA VAL A 94 23.44 11.49 -25.27
C VAL A 94 22.50 10.67 -26.17
N ALA A 95 22.85 9.40 -26.43
CA ALA A 95 22.04 8.52 -27.27
C ALA A 95 20.75 8.05 -26.58
N ARG A 96 19.67 7.91 -27.36
CA ARG A 96 18.30 7.63 -26.90
C ARG A 96 17.74 6.36 -27.57
N ASN A 97 16.76 5.75 -26.92
CA ASN A 97 16.06 4.53 -27.33
C ASN A 97 14.80 4.42 -26.44
N SER A 98 13.75 3.75 -26.92
CA SER A 98 12.47 3.52 -26.21
C SER A 98 12.59 3.21 -24.70
N ILE A 99 13.60 2.44 -24.29
CA ILE A 99 13.89 2.13 -22.87
C ILE A 99 14.34 3.38 -22.10
N CYS A 100 15.23 4.20 -22.66
CA CYS A 100 15.66 5.47 -22.09
C CYS A 100 14.49 6.44 -21.96
N ASP A 101 13.72 6.58 -23.05
CA ASP A 101 12.60 7.51 -23.18
C ASP A 101 11.51 7.18 -22.15
N ARG A 102 11.27 5.87 -21.90
CA ARG A 102 10.38 5.37 -20.84
C ARG A 102 10.90 5.70 -19.44
N TYR A 103 12.17 5.43 -19.12
CA TYR A 103 12.72 5.79 -17.80
C TYR A 103 12.70 7.31 -17.55
N TYR A 104 12.85 8.12 -18.61
CA TYR A 104 12.70 9.57 -18.54
C TYR A 104 11.25 10.00 -18.22
N GLN A 105 10.25 9.42 -18.91
CA GLN A 105 8.83 9.67 -18.62
C GLN A 105 8.45 9.23 -17.19
N GLU A 106 8.86 8.04 -16.77
CA GLU A 106 8.59 7.54 -15.41
C GLU A 106 9.33 8.38 -14.34
N ALA A 107 10.52 8.92 -14.65
CA ALA A 107 11.25 9.83 -13.77
C ALA A 107 10.53 11.18 -13.63
N LEU A 108 10.07 11.79 -14.72
CA LEU A 108 9.27 13.03 -14.69
C LEU A 108 8.00 12.85 -13.85
N ASN A 109 7.28 11.73 -14.02
CA ASN A 109 6.08 11.43 -13.23
C ASN A 109 6.37 11.36 -11.72
N LYS A 110 7.50 10.75 -11.31
CA LYS A 110 7.96 10.76 -9.90
C LYS A 110 8.27 12.17 -9.40
N LEU A 111 8.80 13.06 -10.25
CA LEU A 111 9.10 14.46 -9.87
C LEU A 111 7.82 15.28 -9.73
N SER A 112 6.86 15.14 -10.65
CA SER A 112 5.54 15.81 -10.56
C SER A 112 4.70 15.33 -9.38
N GLN A 113 4.86 14.08 -8.92
CA GLN A 113 4.24 13.62 -7.66
C GLN A 113 4.91 14.24 -6.42
N LYS A 114 6.20 14.55 -6.48
CA LYS A 114 7.01 15.11 -5.39
C LYS A 114 6.88 16.64 -5.28
N GLN A 115 6.59 17.32 -6.38
CA GLN A 115 6.29 18.76 -6.45
C GLN A 115 4.83 18.97 -6.85
N LYS A 116 3.93 19.19 -5.88
CA LYS A 116 2.48 19.39 -6.11
C LYS A 116 2.18 20.61 -7.01
N LEU A 117 2.10 20.39 -8.32
CA LEU A 117 1.68 21.37 -9.33
C LEU A 117 0.69 20.70 -10.32
N PRO A 118 -0.31 21.44 -10.84
CA PRO A 118 -1.31 20.88 -11.74
C PRO A 118 -0.73 20.62 -13.15
N PRO A 119 -1.20 19.60 -13.88
CA PRO A 119 -0.67 19.25 -15.20
C PRO A 119 -1.18 20.21 -16.28
N SER A 120 -0.27 20.73 -17.12
CA SER A 120 -0.63 21.51 -18.31
C SER A 120 0.39 21.30 -19.44
N PHE A 121 -0.11 21.25 -20.69
CA PHE A 121 0.63 21.04 -21.95
C PHE A 121 1.19 19.61 -22.19
N PRO A 122 1.45 19.20 -23.45
CA PRO A 122 0.38 18.88 -24.40
C PRO A 122 0.52 17.48 -25.05
N PRO A 123 -0.56 16.92 -25.65
CA PRO A 123 -0.59 15.51 -26.03
C PRO A 123 0.01 15.21 -27.42
N TYR A 124 1.29 14.84 -27.46
CA TYR A 124 1.86 14.03 -28.54
C TYR A 124 2.67 12.86 -27.96
N LEU A 125 2.74 11.75 -28.69
CA LEU A 125 3.23 10.43 -28.23
C LEU A 125 2.37 9.75 -27.14
N LYS A 126 1.06 9.70 -27.36
CA LYS A 126 0.29 8.50 -26.97
C LYS A 126 0.48 7.44 -28.05
N ALA A 127 1.29 6.43 -27.75
CA ALA A 127 1.37 5.17 -28.49
C ALA A 127 1.34 4.04 -27.45
N ASP A 128 0.52 3.02 -27.68
CA ASP A 128 0.25 2.01 -26.66
C ASP A 128 1.47 1.10 -26.43
N LEU A 129 2.01 1.13 -25.21
CA LEU A 129 3.12 0.30 -24.78
C LEU A 129 2.63 -0.71 -23.74
N ASN A 130 2.59 -1.98 -24.16
CA ASN A 130 2.18 -3.10 -23.31
C ASN A 130 2.99 -3.17 -21.99
N PRO A 131 2.38 -3.67 -20.89
CA PRO A 131 3.09 -3.88 -19.64
C PRO A 131 4.13 -4.98 -19.80
N TYR A 132 5.41 -4.59 -19.81
CA TYR A 132 6.53 -5.54 -19.87
C TYR A 132 6.69 -6.23 -18.49
N PRO A 133 6.87 -7.56 -18.43
CA PRO A 133 6.91 -8.29 -17.16
C PRO A 133 8.11 -7.87 -16.29
N LYS A 134 7.91 -7.83 -14.96
CA LYS A 134 8.94 -7.36 -14.00
C LYS A 134 10.20 -8.24 -13.92
N ASN A 135 10.15 -9.47 -14.46
CA ASN A 135 11.25 -10.44 -14.45
C ASN A 135 11.56 -10.94 -15.88
N SER A 136 12.63 -10.43 -16.50
CA SER A 136 13.33 -11.12 -17.59
C SER A 136 14.83 -10.74 -17.59
N ASN A 137 15.69 -11.68 -17.98
CA ASN A 137 17.15 -11.52 -18.03
C ASN A 137 17.62 -11.15 -19.46
N GLU A 138 17.09 -10.06 -20.02
CA GLU A 138 17.48 -9.60 -21.37
C GLU A 138 18.40 -8.38 -21.34
N PHE A 139 19.68 -8.65 -21.08
CA PHE A 139 20.81 -7.82 -21.50
C PHE A 139 21.84 -8.71 -22.23
N MET A 140 21.36 -9.47 -23.21
CA MET A 140 22.18 -10.41 -23.99
C MET A 140 22.79 -9.71 -25.21
N LYS A 141 24.07 -9.99 -25.50
CA LYS A 141 24.81 -9.38 -26.62
C LYS A 141 24.45 -10.04 -27.94
N PRO A 142 24.47 -9.31 -29.07
CA PRO A 142 24.70 -9.90 -30.38
C PRO A 142 26.14 -10.43 -30.47
N ALA A 143 26.28 -11.62 -31.04
CA ALA A 143 27.48 -12.10 -31.73
C ALA A 143 27.06 -12.38 -33.20
N GLU A 144 27.92 -12.49 -34.21
CA GLU A 144 29.38 -12.67 -34.25
C GLU A 144 30.00 -11.81 -35.38
N ALA A 145 31.30 -11.50 -35.31
CA ALA A 145 32.06 -10.91 -36.43
C ALA A 145 33.58 -11.19 -36.33
N ILE A 146 33.94 -12.43 -36.68
CA ILE A 146 35.22 -12.94 -37.23
C ILE A 146 36.45 -11.98 -37.30
N GLN A 147 37.48 -12.35 -36.51
CA GLN A 147 38.93 -12.39 -36.81
C GLN A 147 39.76 -11.15 -37.25
N ASN A 148 40.95 -11.10 -36.64
CA ASN A 148 42.30 -10.97 -37.24
C ASN A 148 43.06 -9.62 -37.35
N LEU A 149 44.30 -9.74 -36.83
CA LEU A 149 45.59 -9.17 -37.29
C LEU A 149 46.07 -7.76 -36.87
N HIS A 150 47.36 -7.77 -36.49
CA HIS A 150 48.36 -6.69 -36.41
C HIS A 150 48.31 -5.59 -35.34
N SER A 151 49.03 -5.85 -34.24
CA SER A 151 50.15 -4.96 -33.82
C SER A 151 51.39 -5.26 -34.71
N PRO A 152 52.43 -4.39 -34.84
CA PRO A 152 53.31 -4.00 -33.71
C PRO A 152 53.99 -2.60 -33.78
N GLY A 153 54.72 -2.23 -32.70
CA GLY A 153 55.78 -1.20 -32.68
C GLY A 153 55.31 0.27 -32.65
N HIS A 154 56.04 1.25 -32.09
CA HIS A 154 57.27 1.28 -31.27
C HIS A 154 57.02 2.29 -30.12
N ALA A 155 57.51 2.18 -28.88
CA ALA A 155 58.82 1.76 -28.32
C ALA A 155 59.88 2.89 -28.32
N HIS A 156 60.46 3.11 -27.13
CA HIS A 156 61.41 4.15 -26.66
C HIS A 156 60.79 5.43 -26.05
N GLU A 157 61.41 6.12 -25.08
CA GLU A 157 62.21 5.81 -23.87
C GLU A 157 62.80 7.14 -23.32
N HIS A 158 63.10 7.18 -22.02
CA HIS A 158 64.00 8.11 -21.31
C HIS A 158 63.94 9.66 -21.50
N GLN A 159 63.59 10.33 -20.39
CA GLN A 159 64.45 11.22 -19.55
C GLN A 159 65.88 11.59 -20.04
N PRO A 160 66.54 12.67 -19.52
CA PRO A 160 66.07 13.72 -18.57
C PRO A 160 66.49 15.19 -18.90
N SER A 161 65.98 16.14 -18.08
CA SER A 161 66.63 17.37 -17.58
C SER A 161 67.22 18.49 -18.48
N ALA A 162 66.91 19.73 -18.06
CA ALA A 162 67.68 20.99 -18.19
C ALA A 162 67.44 21.96 -19.38
N HIS A 163 67.76 23.23 -19.11
CA HIS A 163 67.64 24.47 -19.92
C HIS A 163 68.86 24.66 -20.87
N PRO A 164 69.00 25.73 -21.73
CA PRO A 164 68.27 27.02 -21.75
C PRO A 164 67.96 27.74 -23.11
N MET A 165 67.26 28.88 -22.99
CA MET A 165 67.34 30.12 -23.80
C MET A 165 66.56 30.32 -25.14
N ASN A 166 66.58 31.58 -25.58
CA ASN A 166 65.71 32.33 -26.52
C ASN A 166 66.39 32.47 -27.93
N PRO A 167 65.83 33.07 -29.03
CA PRO A 167 65.26 34.44 -29.06
C PRO A 167 64.18 34.84 -30.14
N THR A 168 63.71 36.10 -30.03
CA THR A 168 63.09 37.13 -30.97
C THR A 168 62.89 36.90 -32.50
N SER A 169 62.04 37.62 -33.28
CA SER A 169 61.04 38.74 -33.08
C SER A 169 60.24 39.12 -34.39
N GLN A 170 59.46 40.23 -34.36
CA GLN A 170 58.87 41.05 -35.47
C GLN A 170 57.61 40.46 -36.17
N SER A 171 56.45 41.14 -36.38
CA SER A 171 56.00 42.51 -36.81
C SER A 171 55.73 42.62 -38.34
N SER A 172 54.76 43.36 -38.90
CA SER A 172 54.01 44.55 -38.41
C SER A 172 52.68 44.86 -39.17
N THR A 173 51.86 45.77 -38.60
CA THR A 173 50.95 46.76 -39.27
C THR A 173 49.70 46.35 -40.10
N LEU A 174 48.70 47.26 -40.14
CA LEU A 174 47.45 47.21 -40.93
C LEU A 174 47.18 48.59 -41.55
N GLY A 175 46.51 48.68 -42.71
CA GLY A 175 46.21 49.95 -43.42
C GLY A 175 44.73 50.38 -43.42
N SER A 176 44.45 51.67 -43.64
CA SER A 176 43.09 52.27 -43.66
C SER A 176 43.04 53.58 -44.45
N SER A 177 41.86 53.96 -44.98
CA SER A 177 41.55 55.24 -45.65
C SER A 177 40.03 55.35 -45.90
N SER A 178 39.32 56.47 -45.70
CA SER A 178 39.61 57.77 -45.03
C SER A 178 38.26 58.39 -44.53
N LYS A 179 37.77 59.65 -44.67
CA LYS A 179 38.19 60.88 -45.39
C LYS A 179 37.58 62.22 -44.87
N THR A 180 36.85 62.26 -43.73
CA THR A 180 36.24 63.51 -43.18
C THR A 180 36.90 63.98 -41.87
N PRO A 181 36.89 65.30 -41.55
CA PRO A 181 37.81 65.90 -40.56
C PRO A 181 37.41 65.73 -39.09
N MET A 182 38.38 65.95 -38.19
CA MET A 182 38.35 65.50 -36.79
C MET A 182 37.58 66.40 -35.82
N TYR A 183 36.93 65.75 -34.84
CA TYR A 183 36.70 66.27 -33.49
C TYR A 183 37.79 65.78 -32.54
N VAL A 184 38.19 66.60 -31.55
CA VAL A 184 39.08 66.15 -30.47
C VAL A 184 38.27 65.36 -29.44
N VAL A 185 38.29 64.04 -29.55
CA VAL A 185 37.73 63.12 -28.53
C VAL A 185 38.83 62.78 -27.52
N ILE A 186 38.62 63.16 -26.26
CA ILE A 186 39.47 62.68 -25.16
C ILE A 186 39.03 61.24 -24.85
N ASP A 187 39.77 60.27 -25.37
CA ASP A 187 39.45 58.85 -25.24
C ASP A 187 39.85 58.35 -23.82
N GLU A 188 38.97 58.59 -22.84
CA GLU A 188 39.06 57.95 -21.51
C GLU A 188 39.11 56.42 -21.70
N SER A 189 40.28 55.82 -21.45
CA SER A 189 40.55 54.39 -21.61
C SER A 189 39.42 53.52 -21.06
N ARG A 190 38.97 52.55 -21.86
CA ARG A 190 37.88 51.62 -21.50
C ARG A 190 38.12 50.92 -20.15
N PHE A 191 39.39 50.75 -19.77
CA PHE A 191 39.80 50.18 -18.49
C PHE A 191 39.43 51.07 -17.28
N THR A 192 39.56 52.40 -17.36
CA THR A 192 39.22 53.29 -16.24
C THR A 192 37.71 53.33 -16.00
N LYS A 193 36.90 53.33 -17.07
CA LYS A 193 35.44 53.24 -17.00
C LYS A 193 35.00 51.91 -16.37
N PHE A 194 35.58 50.79 -16.79
CA PHE A 194 35.34 49.48 -16.16
C PHE A 194 35.72 49.48 -14.68
N PHE A 195 36.89 50.00 -14.31
CA PHE A 195 37.35 50.04 -12.91
C PHE A 195 36.48 50.94 -12.02
N ARG A 196 35.93 52.04 -12.57
CA ARG A 196 34.96 52.94 -11.90
C ARG A 196 33.66 52.19 -11.57
N ILE A 197 33.12 51.45 -12.54
CA ILE A 197 31.92 50.61 -12.39
C ILE A 197 32.18 49.46 -11.40
N PHE A 198 33.33 48.80 -11.49
CA PHE A 198 33.73 47.75 -10.55
C PHE A 198 33.85 48.26 -9.11
N ARG A 199 34.48 49.42 -8.87
CA ARG A 199 34.50 50.06 -7.54
C ARG A 199 33.11 50.40 -7.03
N PHE A 200 32.19 50.82 -7.90
CA PHE A 200 30.81 51.13 -7.51
C PHE A 200 30.04 49.87 -7.09
N ILE A 201 30.12 48.80 -7.89
CA ILE A 201 29.46 47.51 -7.59
C ILE A 201 30.06 46.87 -6.32
N ALA A 202 31.38 46.89 -6.16
CA ALA A 202 32.05 46.38 -4.96
C ALA A 202 31.72 47.21 -3.71
N GLY A 203 31.61 48.54 -3.84
CA GLY A 203 31.14 49.40 -2.75
C GLY A 203 29.70 49.09 -2.34
N LEU A 204 28.82 48.86 -3.32
CA LEU A 204 27.42 48.52 -3.08
C LEU A 204 27.25 47.14 -2.45
N SER A 205 28.02 46.12 -2.85
CA SER A 205 27.97 44.80 -2.21
C SER A 205 28.50 44.80 -0.78
N VAL A 206 29.56 45.56 -0.50
CA VAL A 206 30.08 45.75 0.87
C VAL A 206 29.08 46.53 1.74
N ALA A 207 28.46 47.59 1.22
CA ALA A 207 27.41 48.33 1.93
C ALA A 207 26.18 47.44 2.21
N SER A 208 25.74 46.65 1.23
CA SER A 208 24.64 45.68 1.39
C SER A 208 24.95 44.63 2.46
N TYR A 209 26.19 44.10 2.50
CA TYR A 209 26.64 43.19 3.54
C TYR A 209 26.58 43.82 4.94
N PHE A 210 27.07 45.05 5.12
CA PHE A 210 26.98 45.74 6.41
C PHE A 210 25.55 46.10 6.82
N ILE A 211 24.66 46.42 5.87
CA ILE A 211 23.23 46.63 6.14
C ILE A 211 22.57 45.33 6.60
N LEU A 212 22.79 44.21 5.90
CA LEU A 212 22.28 42.89 6.30
C LEU A 212 22.82 42.43 7.65
N LEU A 213 24.10 42.70 7.94
CA LEU A 213 24.71 42.42 9.25
C LEU A 213 24.07 43.29 10.36
N GLY A 214 23.84 44.57 10.10
CA GLY A 214 23.14 45.47 11.02
C GLY A 214 21.70 45.05 11.29
N VAL A 215 20.94 44.64 10.26
CA VAL A 215 19.58 44.10 10.40
C VAL A 215 19.60 42.79 11.20
N SER A 216 20.54 41.89 10.94
CA SER A 216 20.69 40.63 11.69
C SER A 216 20.94 40.89 13.19
N ILE A 217 21.85 41.81 13.51
CA ILE A 217 22.14 42.21 14.90
C ILE A 217 20.93 42.90 15.54
N PHE A 218 20.19 43.73 14.81
CA PHE A 218 18.99 44.40 15.30
C PHE A 218 17.83 43.42 15.57
N VAL A 219 17.62 42.41 14.71
CA VAL A 219 16.61 41.35 14.93
C VAL A 219 17.00 40.49 16.14
N ALA A 220 18.29 40.21 16.33
CA ALA A 220 18.79 39.50 17.49
C ALA A 220 18.66 40.29 18.80
N SER A 221 18.91 41.61 18.80
CA SER A 221 18.81 42.44 20.01
C SER A 221 17.38 42.87 20.35
N SER A 222 16.49 43.00 19.37
CA SER A 222 15.08 43.39 19.57
C SER A 222 14.18 42.27 20.07
N GLY A 223 14.74 41.11 20.45
CA GLY A 223 14.00 39.97 21.02
C GLY A 223 13.07 39.23 20.03
N LEU A 224 13.02 39.63 18.76
CA LEU A 224 12.06 39.11 17.77
C LEU A 224 12.23 37.60 17.50
N ASN A 225 13.42 37.05 17.73
CA ASN A 225 13.70 35.61 17.67
C ASN A 225 12.86 34.76 18.65
N ASN A 226 12.34 35.36 19.73
CA ASN A 226 11.42 34.69 20.67
C ASN A 226 9.96 34.67 20.19
N ILE A 227 9.63 35.45 19.16
CA ILE A 227 8.28 35.50 18.56
C ILE A 227 8.20 34.49 17.39
N MET A 228 9.28 34.34 16.61
CA MET A 228 9.31 33.44 15.45
C MET A 228 9.54 31.95 15.79
N SER A 229 9.82 31.62 17.05
CA SER A 229 10.08 30.24 17.52
C SER A 229 8.89 29.58 18.20
N ASN A 230 7.84 30.34 18.56
CA ASN A 230 6.61 29.83 19.17
C ASN A 230 5.48 29.57 18.15
N SER A 231 5.74 29.78 16.86
CA SER A 231 4.77 29.59 15.76
C SER A 231 4.86 28.22 15.09
N ALA A 232 5.29 27.19 15.82
CA ALA A 232 4.91 25.82 15.51
C ALA A 232 3.52 25.60 16.12
N GLU A 233 2.50 25.83 15.30
CA GLU A 233 1.08 25.89 15.67
C GLU A 233 0.69 24.69 16.54
N GLN A 234 0.31 24.96 17.79
CA GLN A 234 -0.24 23.93 18.66
C GLN A 234 -1.63 23.60 18.13
N GLU A 235 -1.75 22.51 17.37
CA GLU A 235 -3.06 21.86 17.22
C GLU A 235 -3.58 21.60 18.65
N PRO A 236 -4.75 22.15 19.03
CA PRO A 236 -5.30 21.89 20.34
C PRO A 236 -5.55 20.38 20.44
N ILE A 237 -5.10 19.76 21.54
CA ILE A 237 -5.33 18.34 21.78
C ILE A 237 -6.84 18.18 21.97
N GLU A 238 -7.54 17.80 20.89
CA GLU A 238 -8.96 18.13 20.74
C GLU A 238 -9.83 17.50 21.84
N GLU A 239 -10.39 18.35 22.70
CA GLU A 239 -11.46 18.03 23.63
C GLU A 239 -12.78 17.86 22.83
N ARG A 240 -12.84 16.78 22.04
CA ARG A 240 -13.97 16.46 21.16
C ARG A 240 -15.21 16.13 21.99
N SER A 241 -16.34 16.76 21.68
CA SER A 241 -17.64 16.34 22.21
C SER A 241 -17.91 14.86 21.85
N ILE A 242 -18.44 14.11 22.82
CA ILE A 242 -18.54 12.65 22.74
C ILE A 242 -20.01 12.25 22.65
N ASP A 243 -20.53 12.24 21.43
CA ASP A 243 -21.92 11.84 21.16
C ASP A 243 -22.11 10.31 21.11
N VAL A 244 -21.07 9.53 21.45
CA VAL A 244 -21.03 8.06 21.34
C VAL A 244 -21.20 7.41 22.71
N ARG A 245 -22.08 6.40 22.77
CA ARG A 245 -22.49 5.66 23.98
C ARG A 245 -22.29 4.15 23.84
N PHE A 246 -22.44 3.40 24.93
CA PHE A 246 -22.40 1.92 24.87
C PHE A 246 -23.59 1.33 24.10
N SER A 247 -24.66 2.11 23.85
CA SER A 247 -25.76 1.78 22.94
C SER A 247 -25.34 1.65 21.47
N ASP A 248 -24.26 2.33 21.08
CA ASP A 248 -23.90 2.49 19.67
C ASP A 248 -22.87 1.45 19.23
N VAL A 249 -22.12 0.92 20.19
CA VAL A 249 -21.24 -0.24 20.01
C VAL A 249 -22.08 -1.51 20.19
N GLN A 250 -21.95 -2.47 19.27
CA GLN A 250 -22.79 -3.68 19.23
C GLN A 250 -21.96 -4.92 18.94
N GLY A 251 -22.31 -6.06 19.55
CA GLY A 251 -21.71 -7.36 19.24
C GLY A 251 -20.31 -7.62 19.81
N VAL A 252 -19.97 -6.96 20.93
CA VAL A 252 -18.71 -7.11 21.68
C VAL A 252 -19.01 -6.92 23.18
N ASP A 253 -19.97 -7.67 23.68
CA ASP A 253 -20.67 -7.33 24.92
C ASP A 253 -19.84 -7.67 26.19
N GLU A 254 -19.00 -8.70 26.12
CA GLU A 254 -18.00 -9.06 27.13
C GLU A 254 -16.97 -7.92 27.32
N ALA A 255 -16.53 -7.32 26.20
CA ALA A 255 -15.60 -6.19 26.20
C ALA A 255 -16.26 -4.88 26.69
N LYS A 256 -17.59 -4.79 26.68
CA LYS A 256 -18.31 -3.70 27.37
C LYS A 256 -18.35 -3.94 28.87
N GLU A 257 -18.65 -5.16 29.32
CA GLU A 257 -18.77 -5.50 30.75
C GLU A 257 -17.46 -5.19 31.51
N GLU A 258 -16.31 -5.61 30.97
CA GLU A 258 -15.00 -5.25 31.56
C GLU A 258 -14.71 -3.74 31.56
N LEU A 259 -15.22 -2.98 30.59
CA LEU A 259 -15.05 -1.53 30.53
C LEU A 259 -16.08 -0.77 31.38
N GLU A 260 -17.23 -1.38 31.68
CA GLU A 260 -18.26 -0.81 32.54
C GLU A 260 -17.77 -0.72 34.00
N GLU A 261 -16.91 -1.64 34.44
CA GLU A 261 -16.17 -1.50 35.72
C GLU A 261 -15.42 -0.15 35.80
N ILE A 262 -14.82 0.28 34.69
CA ILE A 262 -14.02 1.51 34.61
C ILE A 262 -14.91 2.75 34.53
N VAL A 263 -15.99 2.69 33.75
CA VAL A 263 -17.05 3.72 33.74
C VAL A 263 -17.60 3.94 35.14
N ASN A 264 -17.88 2.86 35.87
CA ASN A 264 -18.41 2.91 37.23
C ASN A 264 -17.37 3.44 38.23
N PHE A 265 -16.08 3.10 38.10
CA PHE A 265 -15.03 3.70 38.92
C PHE A 265 -14.88 5.21 38.67
N LEU A 266 -14.99 5.66 37.41
CA LEU A 266 -14.91 7.09 37.07
C LEU A 266 -16.14 7.88 37.57
N LYS A 267 -17.31 7.24 37.67
CA LYS A 267 -18.54 7.82 38.24
C LYS A 267 -18.55 7.88 39.76
N ASP A 268 -18.20 6.78 40.44
CA ASP A 268 -18.09 6.70 41.90
C ASP A 268 -16.80 5.97 42.31
N PRO A 269 -15.66 6.69 42.44
CA PRO A 269 -14.43 6.10 42.92
C PRO A 269 -14.50 5.71 44.41
N THR A 270 -15.47 6.24 45.18
CA THR A 270 -15.58 5.97 46.61
C THR A 270 -16.09 4.57 46.90
N HIS A 271 -17.05 4.08 46.08
CA HIS A 271 -17.62 2.74 46.19
C HIS A 271 -16.54 1.64 46.15
N PHE A 272 -15.61 1.74 45.18
CA PHE A 272 -14.53 0.78 44.96
C PHE A 272 -13.35 0.98 45.93
N THR A 273 -12.99 2.23 46.23
CA THR A 273 -11.87 2.54 47.14
C THR A 273 -12.16 2.07 48.58
N ARG A 274 -13.43 2.02 49.01
CA ARG A 274 -13.86 1.56 50.34
C ARG A 274 -13.32 0.19 50.77
N LEU A 275 -13.09 -0.73 49.82
CA LEU A 275 -12.56 -2.08 50.08
C LEU A 275 -11.06 -2.22 49.74
N GLY A 276 -10.36 -1.10 49.52
CA GLY A 276 -8.96 -1.09 49.08
C GLY A 276 -8.77 -1.37 47.58
N GLY A 277 -9.87 -1.38 46.80
CA GLY A 277 -9.82 -1.48 45.36
C GLY A 277 -9.05 -0.32 44.73
N LYS A 278 -8.30 -0.60 43.66
CA LYS A 278 -7.52 0.39 42.90
C LYS A 278 -8.01 0.43 41.47
N LEU A 279 -8.06 1.63 40.90
CA LEU A 279 -8.32 1.86 39.47
C LEU A 279 -7.23 1.16 38.63
N PRO A 280 -7.58 0.24 37.71
CA PRO A 280 -6.64 -0.17 36.65
C PRO A 280 -6.21 1.08 35.89
N ARG A 281 -4.90 1.33 35.80
CA ARG A 281 -4.39 2.58 35.24
C ARG A 281 -4.39 2.55 33.71
N GLY A 282 -4.14 1.39 33.10
CA GLY A 282 -4.04 1.27 31.65
C GLY A 282 -4.76 0.05 31.11
N VAL A 283 -5.63 0.26 30.12
CA VAL A 283 -6.29 -0.79 29.36
C VAL A 283 -5.65 -0.93 28.00
N LEU A 284 -5.28 -2.14 27.59
CA LEU A 284 -4.93 -2.46 26.21
C LEU A 284 -6.11 -3.14 25.52
N LEU A 285 -6.74 -2.45 24.57
CA LEU A 285 -7.71 -3.01 23.63
C LEU A 285 -6.94 -3.71 22.50
N THR A 286 -7.12 -5.02 22.39
CA THR A 286 -6.44 -5.88 21.42
C THR A 286 -7.44 -6.50 20.44
N GLY A 287 -6.98 -6.97 19.29
CA GLY A 287 -7.81 -7.70 18.31
C GLY A 287 -7.79 -7.08 16.91
N PRO A 288 -8.52 -7.65 15.94
CA PRO A 288 -8.45 -7.27 14.52
C PRO A 288 -8.80 -5.79 14.21
N PRO A 289 -8.40 -5.26 13.04
CA PRO A 289 -8.85 -3.94 12.58
C PRO A 289 -10.37 -3.93 12.33
N GLY A 290 -11.01 -2.77 12.44
CA GLY A 290 -12.43 -2.61 12.15
C GLY A 290 -13.42 -3.15 13.20
N THR A 291 -12.95 -3.78 14.29
CA THR A 291 -13.80 -4.32 15.38
C THR A 291 -14.34 -3.25 16.33
N GLY A 292 -14.02 -1.97 16.11
CA GLY A 292 -14.60 -0.85 16.85
C GLY A 292 -13.83 -0.38 18.09
N LYS A 293 -12.60 -0.86 18.33
CA LYS A 293 -11.73 -0.46 19.48
C LYS A 293 -11.78 1.05 19.79
N THR A 294 -11.57 1.90 18.79
CA THR A 294 -11.60 3.37 18.88
C THR A 294 -12.98 3.94 19.24
N MET A 295 -14.06 3.30 18.76
CA MET A 295 -15.44 3.68 19.08
C MET A 295 -15.81 3.25 20.50
N LEU A 296 -15.37 2.07 20.92
CA LEU A 296 -15.55 1.54 22.28
C LEU A 296 -14.85 2.42 23.32
N ALA A 297 -13.61 2.85 23.06
CA ALA A 297 -12.91 3.80 23.93
C ALA A 297 -13.60 5.17 24.03
N ARG A 298 -14.19 5.67 22.94
CA ARG A 298 -15.05 6.88 22.98
C ARG A 298 -16.31 6.63 23.80
N ALA A 299 -16.96 5.48 23.63
CA ALA A 299 -18.16 5.11 24.38
C ALA A 299 -17.92 5.07 25.91
N VAL A 300 -16.77 4.56 26.37
CA VAL A 300 -16.37 4.62 27.80
C VAL A 300 -16.37 6.05 28.32
N ALA A 301 -15.78 6.99 27.56
CA ALA A 301 -15.70 8.40 27.97
C ALA A 301 -17.05 9.12 27.88
N GLY A 302 -17.88 8.81 26.89
CA GLY A 302 -19.25 9.32 26.75
C GLY A 302 -20.19 8.81 27.84
N GLU A 303 -20.05 7.56 28.27
CA GLU A 303 -20.81 7.00 29.39
C GLU A 303 -20.31 7.51 30.74
N ALA A 304 -19.00 7.67 30.93
CA ALA A 304 -18.41 8.27 32.14
C ALA A 304 -18.62 9.80 32.21
N ASN A 305 -18.94 10.45 31.09
CA ASN A 305 -19.04 11.91 30.94
C ASN A 305 -17.76 12.63 31.39
N VAL A 306 -16.61 12.19 30.86
CA VAL A 306 -15.27 12.75 31.13
C VAL A 306 -14.57 13.20 29.85
N PRO A 307 -13.66 14.19 29.90
CA PRO A 307 -12.83 14.57 28.75
C PRO A 307 -12.03 13.40 28.16
N PHE A 308 -11.98 13.34 26.83
CA PHE A 308 -11.32 12.28 26.05
C PHE A 308 -10.24 12.87 25.15
N PHE A 309 -8.98 12.61 25.51
CA PHE A 309 -7.82 13.05 24.75
C PHE A 309 -7.40 11.97 23.76
N PHE A 310 -7.66 12.21 22.47
CA PHE A 310 -7.30 11.29 21.38
C PHE A 310 -5.93 11.60 20.80
N MET A 311 -5.10 10.57 20.59
CA MET A 311 -3.87 10.64 19.79
C MET A 311 -3.64 9.33 19.04
N SER A 312 -3.12 9.35 17.81
CA SER A 312 -2.63 8.14 17.13
C SER A 312 -1.15 7.93 17.44
N GLY A 313 -0.73 6.68 17.63
CA GLY A 313 0.67 6.29 17.82
C GLY A 313 1.60 6.84 16.73
N SER A 314 1.11 6.93 15.49
CA SER A 314 1.85 7.51 14.36
C SER A 314 2.21 8.99 14.55
N GLN A 315 1.42 9.76 15.32
CA GLN A 315 1.69 11.17 15.60
C GLN A 315 2.86 11.39 16.55
N PHE A 316 3.39 10.33 17.17
CA PHE A 316 4.60 10.38 17.99
C PHE A 316 5.87 9.92 17.25
N ASP A 317 5.73 9.31 16.07
CA ASP A 317 6.86 8.84 15.25
C ASP A 317 7.33 9.93 14.26
N GLU A 318 8.10 10.89 14.79
CA GLU A 318 8.70 11.95 13.96
C GLU A 318 10.20 11.76 13.73
N MET A 319 10.64 12.17 12.53
CA MET A 319 12.05 12.26 12.13
C MET A 319 12.90 13.12 13.08
N TYR A 320 12.29 14.06 13.81
CA TYR A 320 12.96 14.96 14.72
C TYR A 320 13.08 14.37 16.13
N VAL A 321 14.32 14.03 16.51
CA VAL A 321 14.67 13.45 17.81
C VAL A 321 14.11 14.31 18.96
N GLY A 322 13.28 13.71 19.80
CA GLY A 322 12.69 14.33 20.97
C GLY A 322 11.33 15.03 20.77
N VAL A 323 10.83 15.20 19.54
CA VAL A 323 9.51 15.83 19.32
C VAL A 323 8.37 14.91 19.78
N GLY A 324 8.40 13.62 19.45
CA GLY A 324 7.45 12.64 19.99
C GLY A 324 7.43 12.62 21.52
N ALA A 325 8.60 12.54 22.15
CA ALA A 325 8.76 12.64 23.61
C ALA A 325 8.29 13.98 24.20
N LYS A 326 8.30 15.08 23.43
CA LYS A 326 7.67 16.35 23.85
C LYS A 326 6.14 16.24 23.83
N ARG A 327 5.56 15.74 22.72
CA ARG A 327 4.11 15.54 22.59
C ARG A 327 3.53 14.64 23.67
N VAL A 328 4.21 13.54 24.03
CA VAL A 328 3.81 12.67 25.16
C VAL A 328 3.67 13.50 26.44
N ARG A 329 4.70 14.27 26.83
CA ARG A 329 4.61 15.12 28.05
C ARG A 329 3.50 16.16 27.96
N GLU A 330 3.30 16.79 26.81
CA GLU A 330 2.25 17.80 26.61
C GLU A 330 0.84 17.19 26.76
N LEU A 331 0.60 16.01 26.17
CA LEU A 331 -0.63 15.22 26.33
C LEU A 331 -0.91 14.86 27.79
N PHE A 332 0.11 14.33 28.50
CA PHE A 332 0.00 13.93 29.90
C PHE A 332 -0.04 15.13 30.89
N VAL A 333 0.36 16.33 30.47
CA VAL A 333 0.15 17.58 31.22
C VAL A 333 -1.24 18.16 30.97
N ALA A 334 -1.78 18.04 29.75
CA ALA A 334 -3.15 18.46 29.44
C ALA A 334 -4.18 17.61 30.19
N ALA A 335 -4.09 16.28 30.10
CA ALA A 335 -5.03 15.37 30.75
C ALA A 335 -5.12 15.56 32.28
N ARG A 336 -4.00 15.82 32.95
CA ARG A 336 -3.97 16.10 34.39
C ARG A 336 -4.69 17.40 34.80
N LYS A 337 -4.76 18.40 33.91
CA LYS A 337 -5.51 19.65 34.18
C LYS A 337 -7.02 19.47 34.07
N HIS A 338 -7.48 18.48 33.31
CA HIS A 338 -8.88 18.19 33.04
C HIS A 338 -9.36 16.91 33.76
N ALA A 339 -8.60 16.40 34.73
CA ALA A 339 -8.88 15.13 35.41
C ALA A 339 -10.07 15.24 36.40
N PRO A 340 -11.04 14.30 36.40
CA PRO A 340 -10.98 12.96 35.81
C PRO A 340 -11.11 12.94 34.29
N ALA A 341 -10.24 12.17 33.62
CA ALA A 341 -10.13 12.17 32.15
C ALA A 341 -9.59 10.84 31.59
N ILE A 342 -9.84 10.58 30.31
CA ILE A 342 -9.34 9.43 29.57
C ILE A 342 -8.35 9.90 28.50
N ILE A 343 -7.19 9.25 28.41
CA ILE A 343 -6.27 9.38 27.27
C ILE A 343 -6.38 8.12 26.42
N PHE A 344 -6.70 8.27 25.14
CA PHE A 344 -6.72 7.18 24.17
C PHE A 344 -5.56 7.29 23.18
N ILE A 345 -4.78 6.22 23.05
CA ILE A 345 -3.70 6.08 22.07
C ILE A 345 -4.10 4.98 21.09
N ASP A 346 -4.53 5.37 19.89
CA ASP A 346 -4.72 4.41 18.79
C ASP A 346 -3.38 3.94 18.24
N GLU A 347 -3.34 2.82 17.51
CA GLU A 347 -2.14 2.32 16.83
C GLU A 347 -0.88 2.31 17.73
N LEU A 348 -1.02 1.82 18.98
CA LEU A 348 0.06 1.83 19.98
C LEU A 348 1.32 1.11 19.48
N ASP A 349 1.15 0.12 18.58
CA ASP A 349 2.21 -0.59 17.87
C ASP A 349 3.05 0.29 16.90
N ALA A 350 2.73 1.57 16.68
CA ALA A 350 3.62 2.50 16.00
C ALA A 350 4.83 2.92 16.87
N ILE A 351 4.64 3.10 18.18
CA ILE A 351 5.71 3.48 19.12
C ILE A 351 6.06 2.40 20.15
N GLY A 352 5.18 1.43 20.33
CA GLY A 352 5.26 0.43 21.39
C GLY A 352 6.05 -0.83 21.04
N GLN A 353 6.68 -0.92 19.87
CA GLN A 353 7.32 -2.16 19.39
C GLN A 353 8.49 -2.62 20.28
N LYS A 354 8.71 -3.94 20.32
CA LYS A 354 9.87 -4.58 20.96
C LYS A 354 11.19 -3.97 20.48
N ARG A 355 11.95 -3.41 21.43
CA ARG A 355 13.26 -2.78 21.17
C ARG A 355 14.29 -3.77 20.63
N ASN A 356 14.59 -3.71 19.33
CA ASN A 356 15.76 -4.36 18.74
C ASN A 356 16.97 -3.43 18.80
N ALA A 357 18.18 -3.99 18.79
CA ALA A 357 19.43 -3.21 18.84
C ALA A 357 19.61 -2.23 17.64
N ARG A 358 18.86 -2.40 16.54
CA ARG A 358 18.96 -1.61 15.31
C ARG A 358 17.98 -0.42 15.20
N ASP A 359 16.97 -0.35 16.06
CA ASP A 359 15.93 0.69 15.97
C ASP A 359 16.47 2.13 16.12
N ALA A 360 15.74 3.08 15.57
CA ALA A 360 16.09 4.49 15.63
C ALA A 360 15.99 5.07 17.05
N ALA A 361 16.91 5.99 17.38
CA ALA A 361 16.99 6.57 18.72
C ALA A 361 15.75 7.41 19.10
N HIS A 362 15.06 8.01 18.13
CA HIS A 362 13.84 8.80 18.39
C HIS A 362 12.68 7.93 18.90
N MET A 363 12.37 6.80 18.24
CA MET A 363 11.33 5.87 18.69
C MET A 363 11.58 5.40 20.13
N ARG A 364 12.83 4.98 20.43
CA ARG A 364 13.21 4.55 21.79
C ARG A 364 13.08 5.66 22.82
N GLN A 365 13.40 6.91 22.46
CA GLN A 365 13.25 8.05 23.37
C GLN A 365 11.78 8.34 23.66
N THR A 366 10.93 8.31 22.65
CA THR A 366 9.47 8.46 22.76
C THR A 366 8.85 7.34 23.61
N LEU A 367 9.19 6.08 23.35
CA LEU A 367 8.74 4.93 24.14
C LEU A 367 9.19 5.03 25.60
N ASN A 368 10.48 5.32 25.85
CA ASN A 368 10.98 5.49 27.21
C ASN A 368 10.30 6.65 27.94
N GLN A 369 9.93 7.72 27.23
CA GLN A 369 9.18 8.83 27.82
C GLN A 369 7.75 8.39 28.21
N LEU A 370 7.04 7.68 27.33
CA LEU A 370 5.72 7.11 27.64
C LEU A 370 5.78 6.18 28.87
N LEU A 371 6.81 5.33 28.98
CA LEU A 371 7.00 4.47 30.15
C LEU A 371 7.26 5.28 31.45
N VAL A 372 8.03 6.36 31.37
CA VAL A 372 8.32 7.25 32.52
C VAL A 372 7.07 8.04 32.94
N ASP A 373 6.28 8.52 31.98
CA ASP A 373 5.05 9.25 32.28
C ASP A 373 3.98 8.31 32.86
N LEU A 374 3.80 7.10 32.32
CA LEU A 374 2.91 6.07 32.90
C LEU A 374 3.33 5.69 34.34
N ASP A 375 4.62 5.44 34.58
CA ASP A 375 5.15 5.17 35.93
C ASP A 375 4.94 6.35 36.90
N GLY A 376 4.80 7.57 36.37
CA GLY A 376 4.55 8.79 37.16
C GLY A 376 3.28 8.69 38.01
N PHE A 377 2.19 8.16 37.43
CA PHE A 377 0.86 8.04 38.08
C PHE A 377 0.79 6.92 39.13
N SER A 378 1.90 6.20 39.35
CA SER A 378 2.03 5.23 40.44
C SER A 378 2.35 5.89 41.79
N LYS A 379 2.70 7.19 41.83
CA LYS A 379 3.25 7.87 43.02
C LYS A 379 2.26 8.71 43.82
N GLY A 380 1.18 8.07 44.26
CA GLY A 380 0.44 8.45 45.48
C GLY A 380 -0.50 9.67 45.43
N GLU A 381 -0.32 10.63 44.53
CA GLU A 381 -1.14 11.85 44.46
C GLU A 381 -2.51 11.61 43.76
N ASP A 382 -2.57 10.67 42.82
CA ASP A 382 -3.69 10.46 41.90
C ASP A 382 -4.85 9.62 42.45
N VAL A 383 -5.34 9.93 43.66
CA VAL A 383 -6.61 9.42 44.22
C VAL A 383 -7.75 10.42 44.02
N ALA A 384 -7.47 11.73 44.06
CA ALA A 384 -8.46 12.78 43.84
C ALA A 384 -8.76 13.07 42.36
N HIS A 385 -7.82 12.77 41.46
CA HIS A 385 -7.86 13.11 40.04
C HIS A 385 -7.51 11.90 39.16
N PRO A 386 -8.42 10.94 38.98
CA PRO A 386 -8.12 9.72 38.23
C PRO A 386 -8.01 10.00 36.72
N VAL A 387 -6.82 9.76 36.16
CA VAL A 387 -6.60 9.62 34.71
C VAL A 387 -6.53 8.12 34.38
N VAL A 388 -7.18 7.72 33.29
CA VAL A 388 -7.12 6.36 32.74
C VAL A 388 -6.52 6.39 31.34
N PHE A 389 -5.61 5.46 31.06
CA PHE A 389 -4.99 5.28 29.74
C PHE A 389 -5.67 4.13 29.01
N ILE A 390 -6.02 4.31 27.74
CA ILE A 390 -6.56 3.25 26.89
C ILE A 390 -5.72 3.20 25.62
N GLY A 391 -4.96 2.13 25.42
CA GLY A 391 -4.21 1.88 24.20
C GLY A 391 -4.98 0.92 23.29
N ALA A 392 -4.95 1.13 21.98
CA ALA A 392 -5.44 0.16 21.00
C ALA A 392 -4.29 -0.38 20.15
N THR A 393 -4.33 -1.67 19.83
CA THR A 393 -3.40 -2.32 18.90
C THR A 393 -4.08 -3.42 18.10
N ASN A 394 -3.53 -3.72 16.92
CA ASN A 394 -3.89 -4.92 16.15
C ASN A 394 -2.92 -6.10 16.41
N PHE A 395 -1.75 -5.83 17.00
CA PHE A 395 -0.60 -6.73 17.08
C PHE A 395 0.00 -6.76 18.50
N PRO A 396 -0.73 -7.27 19.51
CA PRO A 396 -0.27 -7.26 20.91
C PRO A 396 1.07 -7.99 21.11
N GLU A 397 1.35 -9.00 20.30
CA GLU A 397 2.61 -9.75 20.29
C GLU A 397 3.81 -8.95 19.74
N SER A 398 3.57 -7.84 19.03
CA SER A 398 4.64 -6.92 18.59
C SER A 398 5.14 -5.98 19.69
N LEU A 399 4.33 -5.74 20.72
CA LEU A 399 4.58 -4.74 21.76
C LEU A 399 5.71 -5.15 22.72
N ASP A 400 6.45 -4.13 23.20
CA ASP A 400 7.51 -4.31 24.18
C ASP A 400 6.92 -4.77 25.53
N PRO A 401 7.40 -5.89 26.12
CA PRO A 401 6.96 -6.37 27.43
C PRO A 401 7.26 -5.43 28.61
N ALA A 402 7.72 -4.19 28.36
CA ALA A 402 7.70 -3.10 29.31
C ALA A 402 6.35 -2.38 29.38
N LEU A 403 5.59 -2.27 28.29
CA LEU A 403 4.28 -1.58 28.26
C LEU A 403 3.20 -2.38 29.00
N THR A 404 3.20 -3.70 28.79
CA THR A 404 2.21 -4.66 29.31
C THR A 404 2.55 -5.16 30.72
N ARG A 405 3.10 -4.29 31.58
CA ARG A 405 3.45 -4.63 32.97
C ARG A 405 2.40 -4.08 33.93
N PRO A 406 2.11 -4.78 35.05
CA PRO A 406 1.27 -4.25 36.11
C PRO A 406 1.69 -2.83 36.53
N GLY A 407 0.72 -1.92 36.62
CA GLY A 407 0.95 -0.48 36.84
C GLY A 407 1.09 0.38 35.58
N ARG A 408 1.13 -0.23 34.38
CA ARG A 408 1.11 0.45 33.07
C ARG A 408 -0.17 0.06 32.33
N PHE A 409 -0.08 -0.65 31.20
CA PHE A 409 -1.23 -1.35 30.63
C PHE A 409 -1.38 -2.68 31.39
N ASP A 410 -2.25 -2.68 32.41
CA ASP A 410 -2.46 -3.76 33.35
C ASP A 410 -3.75 -4.56 33.11
N ARG A 411 -4.76 -3.96 32.46
CA ARG A 411 -5.91 -4.69 31.88
C ARG A 411 -5.67 -4.98 30.39
N HIS A 412 -5.97 -6.21 29.98
CA HIS A 412 -5.88 -6.67 28.60
C HIS A 412 -7.26 -7.15 28.15
N ILE A 413 -7.94 -6.35 27.32
CA ILE A 413 -9.28 -6.68 26.81
C ILE A 413 -9.15 -7.06 25.33
N HIS A 414 -9.69 -8.21 24.96
CA HIS A 414 -9.72 -8.65 23.57
C HIS A 414 -11.06 -8.29 22.92
N VAL A 415 -11.00 -7.64 21.76
CA VAL A 415 -12.15 -7.18 20.98
C VAL A 415 -12.19 -8.00 19.68
N PRO A 416 -12.85 -9.18 19.69
CA PRO A 416 -12.83 -10.13 18.58
C PRO A 416 -13.62 -9.63 17.35
N LEU A 417 -13.62 -10.44 16.29
CA LEU A 417 -14.64 -10.31 15.24
C LEU A 417 -16.01 -10.72 15.80
N PRO A 418 -17.11 -10.05 15.41
CA PRO A 418 -18.45 -10.33 15.92
C PRO A 418 -19.05 -11.63 15.37
N ASP A 419 -19.64 -12.44 16.25
CA ASP A 419 -20.48 -13.62 15.96
C ASP A 419 -21.73 -13.29 15.12
N VAL A 420 -22.43 -14.29 14.55
CA VAL A 420 -23.75 -14.11 13.88
C VAL A 420 -24.69 -13.16 14.64
N ARG A 421 -24.77 -13.29 15.98
CA ARG A 421 -25.60 -12.42 16.84
C ARG A 421 -25.10 -10.99 16.89
N GLY A 422 -23.78 -10.80 17.07
CA GLY A 422 -23.14 -9.48 17.05
C GLY A 422 -23.29 -8.80 15.68
N ARG A 423 -23.08 -9.55 14.59
CA ARG A 423 -23.31 -9.07 13.21
C ARG A 423 -24.75 -8.66 12.99
N MET A 424 -25.73 -9.43 13.47
CA MET A 424 -27.15 -9.03 13.44
C MET A 424 -27.41 -7.74 14.24
N ALA A 425 -26.79 -7.54 15.40
CA ALA A 425 -26.95 -6.32 16.19
C ALA A 425 -26.32 -5.09 15.51
N ILE A 426 -25.10 -5.23 14.97
CA ILE A 426 -24.41 -4.19 14.18
C ILE A 426 -25.21 -3.82 12.93
N LEU A 427 -25.71 -4.82 12.18
CA LEU A 427 -26.55 -4.59 11.00
C LEU A 427 -27.85 -3.86 11.36
N ARG A 428 -28.49 -4.22 12.48
CA ARG A 428 -29.71 -3.54 12.98
C ARG A 428 -29.43 -2.09 13.39
N HIS A 429 -28.33 -1.82 14.09
CA HIS A 429 -27.93 -0.45 14.46
C HIS A 429 -27.71 0.41 13.21
N HIS A 430 -26.90 -0.05 12.25
CA HIS A 430 -26.62 0.72 11.03
C HIS A 430 -27.81 0.82 10.05
N THR A 431 -28.78 -0.08 10.10
CA THR A 431 -30.03 0.03 9.30
C THR A 431 -31.13 0.85 9.97
N HIS A 432 -31.01 1.23 11.25
CA HIS A 432 -32.05 1.95 11.98
C HIS A 432 -32.52 3.24 11.29
N ASN A 433 -31.58 3.99 10.70
CA ASN A 433 -31.84 5.25 10.00
C ASN A 433 -32.06 5.09 8.49
N ILE A 434 -32.25 3.88 7.98
CA ILE A 434 -32.33 3.57 6.54
C ILE A 434 -33.68 2.92 6.22
N PRO A 435 -34.43 3.40 5.21
CA PRO A 435 -35.71 2.80 4.84
C PRO A 435 -35.51 1.44 4.19
N LEU A 436 -35.62 0.36 4.97
CA LEU A 436 -35.62 -1.01 4.47
C LEU A 436 -36.98 -1.38 3.85
N ASP A 437 -36.94 -2.28 2.88
CA ASP A 437 -38.12 -2.99 2.39
C ASP A 437 -38.51 -4.18 3.29
N TYR A 438 -39.79 -4.57 3.25
CA TYR A 438 -40.33 -5.68 4.06
C TYR A 438 -39.76 -7.06 3.66
N THR A 439 -39.12 -7.16 2.49
CA THR A 439 -38.44 -8.35 1.99
C THR A 439 -37.05 -8.60 2.60
N VAL A 440 -36.53 -7.68 3.43
CA VAL A 440 -35.16 -7.75 3.97
C VAL A 440 -35.10 -8.62 5.24
N ASP A 441 -34.43 -9.77 5.16
CA ASP A 441 -33.96 -10.51 6.34
C ASP A 441 -32.45 -10.33 6.56
N LEU A 442 -32.11 -9.61 7.63
CA LEU A 442 -30.73 -9.40 8.07
C LEU A 442 -30.06 -10.68 8.59
N SER A 443 -30.80 -11.75 8.93
CA SER A 443 -30.22 -13.03 9.36
C SER A 443 -29.45 -13.75 8.25
N ILE A 444 -29.91 -13.59 6.99
CA ILE A 444 -29.27 -14.16 5.80
C ILE A 444 -27.97 -13.39 5.51
N ILE A 445 -27.99 -12.06 5.64
CA ILE A 445 -26.79 -11.22 5.50
C ILE A 445 -25.78 -11.57 6.60
N ALA A 446 -26.19 -11.62 7.87
CA ALA A 446 -25.28 -11.90 8.99
C ALA A 446 -24.58 -13.27 8.90
N ARG A 447 -25.27 -14.31 8.38
CA ARG A 447 -24.66 -15.61 8.07
C ARG A 447 -23.74 -15.54 6.85
N GLY A 448 -24.09 -14.75 5.84
CA GLY A 448 -23.29 -14.52 4.62
C GLY A 448 -22.09 -13.58 4.77
N THR A 449 -21.91 -12.99 5.95
CA THR A 449 -20.78 -12.10 6.29
C THR A 449 -19.97 -12.67 7.47
N SER A 450 -19.80 -13.99 7.55
CA SER A 450 -18.91 -14.58 8.57
C SER A 450 -17.48 -14.07 8.39
N GLY A 451 -16.81 -13.73 9.49
CA GLY A 451 -15.50 -13.08 9.50
C GLY A 451 -15.48 -11.57 9.18
N PHE A 452 -16.61 -10.91 8.91
CA PHE A 452 -16.64 -9.46 8.68
C PHE A 452 -16.49 -8.68 9.99
N ALA A 453 -15.70 -7.61 9.98
CA ALA A 453 -15.62 -6.67 11.10
C ALA A 453 -16.81 -5.70 11.10
N GLY A 454 -17.04 -4.99 12.21
CA GLY A 454 -18.14 -4.02 12.31
C GLY A 454 -18.07 -2.93 11.24
N ALA A 455 -16.85 -2.47 10.91
CA ALA A 455 -16.60 -1.52 9.83
C ALA A 455 -17.04 -2.05 8.44
N ASP A 456 -16.88 -3.36 8.17
CA ASP A 456 -17.28 -3.96 6.89
C ASP A 456 -18.80 -4.07 6.76
N LEU A 457 -19.50 -4.33 7.87
CA LEU A 457 -20.97 -4.36 7.93
C LEU A 457 -21.57 -2.95 7.74
N ALA A 458 -20.98 -1.93 8.35
CA ALA A 458 -21.33 -0.54 8.11
C ALA A 458 -21.12 -0.14 6.63
N ASN A 459 -20.00 -0.55 6.05
CA ASN A 459 -19.66 -0.34 4.64
C ASN A 459 -20.63 -1.07 3.69
N LEU A 460 -21.05 -2.29 4.02
CA LEU A 460 -22.04 -3.08 3.28
C LEU A 460 -23.39 -2.36 3.23
N ILE A 461 -23.89 -1.91 4.38
CA ILE A 461 -25.17 -1.19 4.46
C ILE A 461 -25.11 0.13 3.68
N ASN A 462 -24.02 0.90 3.82
CA ASN A 462 -23.81 2.13 3.07
C ASN A 462 -23.77 1.90 1.54
N GLN A 463 -23.02 0.90 1.08
CA GLN A 463 -22.94 0.56 -0.35
C GLN A 463 -24.27 0.04 -0.93
N ALA A 464 -25.07 -0.68 -0.15
CA ALA A 464 -26.43 -1.08 -0.52
C ALA A 464 -27.36 0.15 -0.65
N ALA A 465 -27.34 1.06 0.32
CA ALA A 465 -28.12 2.31 0.28
C ALA A 465 -27.73 3.22 -0.90
N VAL A 466 -26.43 3.33 -1.20
CA VAL A 466 -25.93 4.07 -2.37
C VAL A 466 -26.36 3.41 -3.69
N ARG A 467 -26.51 2.08 -3.75
CA ARG A 467 -27.06 1.39 -4.95
C ARG A 467 -28.55 1.62 -5.10
N ALA A 468 -29.34 1.44 -4.03
CA ALA A 468 -30.78 1.71 -4.05
C ALA A 468 -31.07 3.16 -4.50
N SER A 469 -30.35 4.13 -3.93
CA SER A 469 -30.41 5.55 -4.32
C SER A 469 -30.05 5.77 -5.80
N LYS A 470 -28.98 5.15 -6.29
CA LYS A 470 -28.58 5.20 -7.71
C LYS A 470 -29.61 4.56 -8.65
N ASN A 471 -30.34 3.55 -8.19
CA ASN A 471 -31.43 2.91 -8.91
C ASN A 471 -32.77 3.68 -8.78
N HIS A 472 -32.78 4.84 -8.11
CA HIS A 472 -33.98 5.62 -7.77
C HIS A 472 -35.02 4.86 -6.94
N SER A 473 -34.60 3.81 -6.22
CA SER A 473 -35.45 3.03 -5.32
C SER A 473 -35.71 3.80 -4.02
N SER A 474 -36.97 3.84 -3.57
CA SER A 474 -37.39 4.56 -2.35
C SER A 474 -37.04 3.83 -1.04
N LYS A 475 -36.63 2.55 -1.15
CA LYS A 475 -36.23 1.68 -0.05
C LYS A 475 -35.05 0.80 -0.48
N VAL A 476 -34.25 0.35 0.48
CA VAL A 476 -33.21 -0.67 0.26
C VAL A 476 -33.85 -2.06 0.35
N ALA A 477 -33.74 -2.84 -0.73
CA ALA A 477 -34.29 -4.19 -0.80
C ALA A 477 -33.20 -5.25 -0.59
N MET A 478 -33.62 -6.51 -0.37
CA MET A 478 -32.68 -7.62 -0.09
C MET A 478 -31.61 -7.79 -1.19
N HIS A 479 -31.98 -7.56 -2.45
CA HIS A 479 -31.09 -7.65 -3.61
C HIS A 479 -30.01 -6.55 -3.69
N ASP A 480 -30.10 -5.47 -2.89
CA ASP A 480 -29.05 -4.45 -2.72
C ASP A 480 -28.03 -4.86 -1.65
N LEU A 481 -28.50 -5.41 -0.53
CA LEU A 481 -27.65 -5.97 0.52
C LEU A 481 -26.86 -7.18 0.01
N GLU A 482 -27.52 -8.09 -0.73
CA GLU A 482 -26.90 -9.18 -1.49
C GLU A 482 -25.78 -8.69 -2.42
N TRP A 483 -26.09 -7.72 -3.29
CA TRP A 483 -25.11 -7.20 -4.25
C TRP A 483 -23.94 -6.51 -3.53
N SER A 484 -24.20 -5.83 -2.41
CA SER A 484 -23.14 -5.18 -1.64
C SER A 484 -22.24 -6.19 -0.92
N LYS A 485 -22.82 -7.27 -0.36
CA LYS A 485 -22.09 -8.41 0.18
C LYS A 485 -21.19 -9.03 -0.89
N ASP A 486 -21.76 -9.37 -2.06
CA ASP A 486 -21.03 -9.96 -3.19
C ASP A 486 -19.94 -9.00 -3.72
N ARG A 487 -20.17 -7.68 -3.70
CA ARG A 487 -19.20 -6.65 -4.11
C ARG A 487 -18.03 -6.51 -3.12
N ILE A 488 -18.27 -6.68 -1.82
CA ILE A 488 -17.20 -6.65 -0.81
C ILE A 488 -16.39 -7.95 -0.88
N LEU A 489 -17.04 -9.10 -1.02
CA LEU A 489 -16.40 -10.42 -1.14
C LEU A 489 -15.57 -10.59 -2.43
N MET A 490 -16.09 -10.13 -3.58
CA MET A 490 -15.56 -10.47 -4.91
C MET A 490 -15.06 -9.25 -5.70
N GLY A 491 -15.23 -8.03 -5.18
CA GLY A 491 -14.97 -6.80 -5.90
C GLY A 491 -16.08 -6.41 -6.89
N ALA A 492 -15.79 -5.41 -7.72
CA ALA A 492 -16.76 -4.83 -8.64
C ALA A 492 -17.10 -5.76 -9.82
N GLU A 493 -18.38 -5.72 -10.22
CA GLU A 493 -18.99 -6.48 -11.31
C GLU A 493 -18.52 -5.97 -12.69
N ARG A 494 -17.99 -6.87 -13.52
CA ARG A 494 -17.30 -6.53 -14.78
C ARG A 494 -18.21 -6.59 -15.99
N LYS A 495 -19.27 -5.77 -16.01
CA LYS A 495 -20.26 -5.69 -17.11
C LYS A 495 -19.69 -5.43 -18.52
N SER A 496 -18.45 -4.94 -18.62
CA SER A 496 -17.74 -4.71 -19.89
C SER A 496 -16.78 -5.82 -20.29
N ALA A 497 -16.69 -6.93 -19.53
CA ALA A 497 -15.88 -8.07 -19.90
C ALA A 497 -16.54 -8.86 -21.03
N VAL A 498 -15.86 -8.98 -22.18
CA VAL A 498 -16.29 -9.85 -23.28
C VAL A 498 -15.98 -11.29 -22.90
N VAL A 499 -16.99 -12.00 -22.41
CA VAL A 499 -16.92 -13.45 -22.12
C VAL A 499 -17.45 -14.19 -23.35
N THR A 500 -16.68 -15.13 -23.89
CA THR A 500 -17.14 -15.98 -25.01
C THR A 500 -18.19 -16.98 -24.52
N ALA A 501 -19.07 -17.46 -25.42
CA ALA A 501 -20.07 -18.48 -25.06
C ALA A 501 -19.42 -19.74 -24.47
N GLU A 502 -18.27 -20.16 -25.03
CA GLU A 502 -17.46 -21.28 -24.53
C GLU A 502 -16.93 -21.02 -23.11
N SER A 503 -16.42 -19.82 -22.82
CA SER A 503 -15.94 -19.43 -21.49
C SER A 503 -17.08 -19.30 -20.47
N LYS A 504 -18.25 -18.79 -20.89
CA LYS A 504 -19.45 -18.73 -20.04
C LYS A 504 -19.94 -20.14 -19.69
N LEU A 505 -19.98 -21.04 -20.67
CA LEU A 505 -20.34 -22.45 -20.48
C LEU A 505 -19.34 -23.18 -19.57
N MET A 506 -18.04 -23.04 -19.83
CA MET A 506 -16.97 -23.61 -19.00
C MET A 506 -17.07 -23.17 -17.54
N THR A 507 -17.28 -21.87 -17.29
CA THR A 507 -17.51 -21.33 -15.94
C THR A 507 -18.78 -21.90 -15.31
N ALA A 508 -19.84 -22.13 -16.10
CA ALA A 508 -21.08 -22.76 -15.61
C ALA A 508 -20.93 -24.23 -15.22
N TYR A 509 -20.10 -25.00 -15.92
CA TYR A 509 -19.73 -26.35 -15.49
C TYR A 509 -18.82 -26.34 -14.25
N HIS A 510 -17.89 -25.38 -14.15
CA HIS A 510 -17.02 -25.22 -12.98
C HIS A 510 -17.83 -24.92 -11.71
N GLU A 511 -18.69 -23.90 -11.74
CA GLU A 511 -19.55 -23.53 -10.61
C GLU A 511 -20.65 -24.58 -10.35
N GLY A 512 -21.23 -25.16 -11.40
CA GLY A 512 -22.14 -26.30 -11.29
C GLY A 512 -21.48 -27.52 -10.61
N GLY A 513 -20.18 -27.74 -10.87
CA GLY A 513 -19.38 -28.77 -10.21
C GLY A 513 -19.24 -28.54 -8.71
N HIS A 514 -18.85 -27.33 -8.29
CA HIS A 514 -18.79 -26.95 -6.88
C HIS A 514 -20.16 -27.09 -6.20
N ALA A 515 -21.22 -26.56 -6.81
CA ALA A 515 -22.57 -26.58 -6.26
C ALA A 515 -23.12 -28.01 -6.12
N LEU A 516 -22.95 -28.87 -7.13
CA LEU A 516 -23.45 -30.24 -7.11
C LEU A 516 -22.70 -31.12 -6.10
N VAL A 517 -21.38 -31.01 -6.00
CA VAL A 517 -20.61 -31.68 -4.94
C VAL A 517 -21.05 -31.19 -3.56
N ALA A 518 -21.26 -29.87 -3.38
CA ALA A 518 -21.71 -29.31 -2.09
C ALA A 518 -23.16 -29.67 -1.71
N LEU A 519 -24.00 -30.09 -2.66
CA LEU A 519 -25.36 -30.57 -2.42
C LEU A 519 -25.43 -32.07 -2.10
N LEU A 520 -24.51 -32.87 -2.65
CA LEU A 520 -24.54 -34.34 -2.53
C LEU A 520 -23.54 -34.89 -1.50
N THR A 521 -22.44 -34.20 -1.22
CA THR A 521 -21.45 -34.64 -0.22
C THR A 521 -22.00 -34.46 1.20
N ARG A 522 -22.04 -35.54 1.97
CA ARG A 522 -22.43 -35.53 3.38
C ARG A 522 -21.49 -34.62 4.18
N ASN A 523 -22.06 -33.87 5.13
CA ASN A 523 -21.38 -32.88 5.98
C ASN A 523 -20.77 -31.65 5.23
N ALA A 524 -20.97 -31.51 3.91
CA ALA A 524 -20.59 -30.30 3.20
C ALA A 524 -21.45 -29.08 3.60
N MET A 525 -20.87 -27.88 3.55
CA MET A 525 -21.62 -26.63 3.71
C MET A 525 -22.51 -26.39 2.47
N ARG A 526 -23.83 -26.39 2.66
CA ARG A 526 -24.81 -26.29 1.57
C ARG A 526 -24.64 -24.99 0.78
N PRO A 527 -24.65 -25.03 -0.56
CA PRO A 527 -24.58 -23.83 -1.36
C PRO A 527 -25.87 -23.02 -1.24
N TYR A 528 -25.72 -21.71 -1.11
CA TYR A 528 -26.80 -20.74 -1.04
C TYR A 528 -27.05 -20.05 -2.39
N LYS A 529 -25.99 -19.71 -3.11
CA LYS A 529 -26.06 -19.13 -4.46
C LYS A 529 -24.82 -19.48 -5.28
N ALA A 530 -25.01 -19.96 -6.51
CA ALA A 530 -23.95 -20.06 -7.51
C ALA A 530 -24.14 -18.94 -8.56
N THR A 531 -23.06 -18.38 -9.10
CA THR A 531 -23.13 -17.39 -10.20
C THR A 531 -21.91 -17.44 -11.10
N ILE A 532 -22.12 -17.15 -12.39
CA ILE A 532 -21.09 -17.07 -13.44
C ILE A 532 -20.86 -15.63 -13.92
N MET A 533 -21.21 -14.65 -13.08
CA MET A 533 -21.04 -13.22 -13.36
C MET A 533 -19.63 -12.76 -12.92
N PRO A 534 -18.76 -12.30 -13.84
CA PRO A 534 -17.38 -11.94 -13.48
C PRO A 534 -17.31 -10.74 -12.53
N ARG A 535 -16.62 -10.93 -11.40
CA ARG A 535 -16.45 -9.94 -10.32
C ARG A 535 -14.98 -9.88 -9.93
N GLY A 536 -14.38 -8.68 -10.02
CA GLY A 536 -12.96 -8.48 -9.75
C GLY A 536 -12.06 -9.40 -10.61
N SER A 537 -11.32 -10.28 -9.93
CA SER A 537 -10.49 -11.33 -10.53
C SER A 537 -11.22 -12.64 -10.81
N SER A 538 -12.42 -12.86 -10.25
CA SER A 538 -13.19 -14.10 -10.43
C SER A 538 -14.08 -14.07 -11.67
N LEU A 539 -14.31 -15.25 -12.27
CA LEU A 539 -15.26 -15.44 -13.37
C LEU A 539 -16.64 -15.91 -12.88
N GLY A 540 -16.67 -16.75 -11.85
CA GLY A 540 -17.86 -17.15 -11.11
C GLY A 540 -17.59 -17.21 -9.60
N MET A 541 -18.60 -17.61 -8.82
CA MET A 541 -18.42 -18.15 -7.47
C MET A 541 -19.66 -18.91 -6.98
N THR A 542 -19.42 -20.02 -6.28
CA THR A 542 -20.40 -20.76 -5.49
C THR A 542 -20.27 -20.36 -4.02
N ILE A 543 -21.28 -19.66 -3.50
CA ILE A 543 -21.36 -19.19 -2.12
C ILE A 543 -22.16 -20.21 -1.30
N SER A 544 -21.54 -20.83 -0.29
CA SER A 544 -22.25 -21.56 0.78
C SER A 544 -22.52 -20.64 1.97
N LEU A 545 -23.59 -20.91 2.73
CA LEU A 545 -23.85 -20.27 4.01
C LEU A 545 -23.66 -21.28 5.16
N PRO A 546 -22.99 -20.91 6.26
CA PRO A 546 -23.05 -21.68 7.48
C PRO A 546 -24.42 -21.48 8.15
N ASP A 547 -24.98 -22.55 8.73
CA ASP A 547 -26.21 -22.47 9.54
C ASP A 547 -25.97 -21.67 10.82
N MET A 548 -24.80 -21.86 11.43
CA MET A 548 -24.23 -21.14 12.58
C MET A 548 -22.72 -21.02 12.38
N ASP A 549 -22.08 -19.98 12.90
CA ASP A 549 -20.62 -19.97 13.04
C ASP A 549 -20.19 -21.16 13.93
N LYS A 550 -19.06 -21.81 13.60
CA LYS A 550 -18.52 -22.97 14.32
C LYS A 550 -17.06 -22.73 14.70
N ASP A 551 -16.73 -22.94 15.96
CA ASP A 551 -15.35 -22.82 16.48
C ASP A 551 -14.45 -24.00 16.07
N SER A 552 -15.06 -25.16 15.78
CA SER A 552 -14.35 -26.40 15.45
C SER A 552 -15.07 -27.20 14.36
N TRP A 553 -14.29 -27.98 13.62
CA TRP A 553 -14.74 -28.78 12.48
C TRP A 553 -14.17 -30.19 12.57
N THR A 554 -14.96 -31.17 12.17
CA THR A 554 -14.58 -32.59 12.16
C THR A 554 -13.72 -32.96 10.94
N ARG A 555 -13.01 -34.09 11.01
CA ARG A 555 -12.24 -34.63 9.87
C ARG A 555 -13.10 -34.81 8.62
N ASP A 556 -14.32 -35.31 8.79
CA ASP A 556 -15.29 -35.50 7.69
C ASP A 556 -15.71 -34.17 7.03
N GLU A 557 -15.87 -33.10 7.81
CA GLU A 557 -16.20 -31.78 7.27
C GLU A 557 -15.02 -31.18 6.49
N TYR A 558 -13.78 -31.33 6.97
CA TYR A 558 -12.60 -30.91 6.20
C TYR A 558 -12.40 -31.76 4.92
N LEU A 559 -12.67 -33.07 4.97
CA LEU A 559 -12.71 -33.92 3.77
C LEU A 559 -13.77 -33.41 2.78
N ALA A 560 -14.97 -33.07 3.26
CA ALA A 560 -16.04 -32.50 2.44
C ALA A 560 -15.67 -31.12 1.85
N MET A 561 -14.95 -30.26 2.59
CA MET A 561 -14.44 -28.99 2.07
C MET A 561 -13.46 -29.21 0.92
N MET A 562 -12.54 -30.19 1.02
CA MET A 562 -11.63 -30.53 -0.07
C MET A 562 -12.35 -31.15 -1.27
N ASP A 563 -13.36 -31.98 -1.05
CA ASP A 563 -14.17 -32.56 -2.14
C ASP A 563 -14.90 -31.46 -2.92
N VAL A 564 -15.54 -30.52 -2.22
CA VAL A 564 -16.19 -29.35 -2.83
C VAL A 564 -15.17 -28.49 -3.59
N ALA A 565 -13.99 -28.21 -3.01
CA ALA A 565 -12.96 -27.41 -3.66
C ALA A 565 -12.37 -28.08 -4.93
N MET A 566 -12.37 -29.41 -5.00
CA MET A 566 -12.00 -30.16 -6.21
C MET A 566 -13.10 -30.23 -7.27
N GLY A 567 -14.34 -29.87 -6.93
CA GLY A 567 -15.54 -30.02 -7.78
C GLY A 567 -15.46 -29.33 -9.14
N GLY A 568 -15.10 -28.03 -9.18
CA GLY A 568 -15.04 -27.28 -10.45
C GLY A 568 -14.01 -27.83 -11.44
N ARG A 569 -12.83 -28.21 -10.95
CA ARG A 569 -11.80 -28.87 -11.77
C ARG A 569 -12.24 -30.24 -12.28
N ALA A 570 -12.89 -31.03 -11.42
CA ALA A 570 -13.40 -32.35 -11.80
C ALA A 570 -14.52 -32.25 -12.87
N ALA A 571 -15.36 -31.21 -12.81
CA ALA A 571 -16.34 -30.91 -13.86
C ALA A 571 -15.67 -30.53 -15.20
N GLU A 572 -14.60 -29.72 -15.18
CA GLU A 572 -13.81 -29.41 -16.39
C GLU A 572 -13.21 -30.68 -17.02
N GLU A 573 -12.60 -31.58 -16.23
CA GLU A 573 -12.02 -32.83 -16.77
C GLU A 573 -13.11 -33.76 -17.35
N LEU A 574 -14.31 -33.80 -16.77
CA LEU A 574 -15.43 -34.63 -17.25
C LEU A 574 -16.10 -34.10 -18.54
N LEU A 575 -15.94 -32.81 -18.86
CA LEU A 575 -16.51 -32.21 -20.07
C LEU A 575 -15.47 -32.08 -21.19
N TYR A 576 -14.33 -31.44 -20.90
CA TYR A 576 -13.33 -31.11 -21.92
C TYR A 576 -12.17 -32.12 -21.99
N GLY A 577 -12.06 -33.02 -21.01
CA GLY A 577 -10.98 -34.00 -20.93
C GLY A 577 -9.70 -33.43 -20.33
N LYS A 578 -8.85 -34.33 -19.83
CA LYS A 578 -7.66 -34.02 -19.01
C LYS A 578 -6.65 -33.05 -19.62
N ASN A 579 -6.58 -32.97 -20.94
CA ASN A 579 -5.65 -32.08 -21.65
C ASN A 579 -6.15 -30.62 -21.73
N ASN A 580 -7.42 -30.37 -21.43
CA ASN A 580 -8.09 -29.08 -21.60
C ASN A 580 -8.53 -28.45 -20.26
N ILE A 581 -8.06 -28.98 -19.13
CA ILE A 581 -8.27 -28.40 -17.80
C ILE A 581 -7.59 -27.02 -17.75
N THR A 582 -8.28 -26.02 -17.22
CA THR A 582 -7.79 -24.64 -17.19
C THR A 582 -6.99 -24.30 -15.94
N SER A 583 -6.37 -23.12 -15.96
CA SER A 583 -5.78 -22.47 -14.78
C SER A 583 -6.82 -21.82 -13.84
N GLY A 584 -8.12 -21.86 -14.16
CA GLY A 584 -9.17 -21.24 -13.34
C GLY A 584 -9.22 -21.79 -11.91
N ALA A 585 -9.10 -23.11 -11.78
CA ALA A 585 -9.12 -23.84 -10.50
C ALA A 585 -7.93 -23.58 -9.56
N HIS A 586 -7.02 -22.64 -9.85
CA HIS A 586 -5.81 -22.43 -9.05
C HIS A 586 -6.13 -22.04 -7.59
N ASN A 587 -7.21 -21.26 -7.39
CA ASN A 587 -7.63 -20.74 -6.09
C ASN A 587 -8.15 -21.86 -5.19
N ASP A 588 -8.85 -22.83 -5.78
CA ASP A 588 -9.56 -23.89 -5.08
C ASP A 588 -8.64 -25.09 -4.82
N ILE A 589 -7.66 -25.31 -5.70
CA ILE A 589 -6.49 -26.16 -5.40
C ILE A 589 -5.69 -25.57 -4.22
N ASP A 590 -5.46 -24.25 -4.17
CA ASP A 590 -4.73 -23.60 -3.07
C ASP A 590 -5.51 -23.72 -1.74
N LYS A 591 -6.79 -23.36 -1.71
CA LYS A 591 -7.68 -23.57 -0.54
C LYS A 591 -7.67 -25.03 -0.06
N ALA A 592 -7.82 -26.00 -0.97
CA ALA A 592 -7.80 -27.42 -0.62
C ALA A 592 -6.43 -27.83 -0.06
N THR A 593 -5.33 -27.36 -0.65
CA THR A 593 -3.96 -27.63 -0.20
C THR A 593 -3.70 -27.03 1.18
N GLN A 594 -4.22 -25.83 1.45
CA GLN A 594 -4.19 -25.23 2.78
C GLN A 594 -4.97 -26.11 3.77
N VAL A 595 -6.23 -26.47 3.51
CA VAL A 595 -7.02 -27.36 4.39
C VAL A 595 -6.28 -28.67 4.67
N ALA A 596 -5.79 -29.35 3.63
CA ALA A 596 -5.00 -30.57 3.76
C ALA A 596 -3.75 -30.37 4.64
N ARG A 597 -3.03 -29.25 4.46
CA ARG A 597 -1.86 -28.91 5.29
C ARG A 597 -2.25 -28.72 6.75
N ARG A 598 -3.28 -27.93 7.06
CA ARG A 598 -3.71 -27.69 8.46
C ARG A 598 -4.17 -28.98 9.16
N MET A 599 -4.90 -29.85 8.44
CA MET A 599 -5.26 -31.20 8.93
C MET A 599 -4.03 -32.02 9.34
N VAL A 600 -2.95 -31.93 8.56
CA VAL A 600 -1.72 -32.74 8.74
C VAL A 600 -0.72 -32.11 9.72
N THR A 601 -0.63 -30.77 9.81
CA THR A 601 0.40 -30.07 10.60
C THR A 601 -0.10 -29.34 11.85
N GLU A 602 -1.38 -29.01 11.96
CA GLU A 602 -1.95 -28.31 13.13
C GLU A 602 -2.91 -29.21 13.91
N PHE A 603 -3.86 -29.84 13.20
CA PHE A 603 -4.98 -30.55 13.83
C PHE A 603 -4.69 -32.02 14.15
N GLY A 604 -3.53 -32.56 13.74
CA GLY A 604 -3.14 -33.95 14.03
C GLY A 604 -4.05 -35.01 13.40
N MET A 605 -4.72 -34.70 12.28
CA MET A 605 -5.70 -35.57 11.61
C MET A 605 -5.07 -36.55 10.59
N SER A 606 -3.75 -36.76 10.66
CA SER A 606 -3.04 -37.80 9.91
C SER A 606 -2.73 -38.99 10.82
N GLU A 607 -3.02 -40.20 10.34
CA GLU A 607 -2.68 -41.45 11.06
C GLU A 607 -1.19 -41.79 10.94
N GLN A 608 -0.49 -41.27 9.93
CA GLN A 608 0.95 -41.49 9.73
C GLN A 608 1.81 -40.64 10.68
N ILE A 609 1.31 -39.45 11.05
CA ILE A 609 2.00 -38.49 11.93
C ILE A 609 1.48 -38.59 13.38
N GLY A 610 0.18 -38.84 13.53
CA GLY A 610 -0.51 -38.81 14.82
C GLY A 610 -0.83 -37.39 15.32
N PRO A 611 -1.31 -37.26 16.58
CA PRO A 611 -1.78 -36.00 17.15
C PRO A 611 -0.62 -35.09 17.61
N VAL A 612 0.17 -34.60 16.67
CA VAL A 612 1.33 -33.71 16.91
C VAL A 612 1.15 -32.41 16.13
N SER A 613 1.32 -31.27 16.81
CA SER A 613 1.42 -29.98 16.13
C SER A 613 2.85 -29.77 15.62
N LEU A 614 2.98 -29.45 14.34
CA LEU A 614 4.22 -29.34 13.59
C LEU A 614 4.44 -27.94 13.01
N GLU A 615 3.43 -27.05 13.04
CA GLU A 615 3.46 -25.80 12.28
C GLU A 615 4.60 -24.85 12.70
N ALA A 616 4.76 -24.62 14.01
CA ALA A 616 5.73 -23.66 14.54
C ALA A 616 7.20 -24.01 14.23
N ASP A 617 7.49 -25.29 14.00
CA ASP A 617 8.83 -25.84 13.78
C ASP A 617 9.04 -26.33 12.33
N LEU A 618 8.12 -26.04 11.41
CA LEU A 618 8.15 -26.56 10.03
C LEU A 618 9.51 -26.43 9.33
N ASP A 619 10.24 -25.33 9.51
CA ASP A 619 11.59 -25.16 8.94
C ASP A 619 12.66 -26.00 9.67
N SER A 620 12.54 -26.23 10.98
CA SER A 620 13.48 -27.03 11.77
C SER A 620 13.26 -28.55 11.64
N LEU A 621 12.09 -28.99 11.16
CA LEU A 621 11.77 -30.41 10.95
C LEU A 621 12.76 -31.14 10.02
N SER A 622 12.94 -32.43 10.29
CA SER A 622 13.80 -33.30 9.48
C SER A 622 13.29 -33.46 8.03
N PRO A 623 14.18 -33.67 7.04
CA PRO A 623 13.77 -33.90 5.65
C PRO A 623 12.85 -35.13 5.46
N THR A 624 12.99 -36.16 6.29
CA THR A 624 12.12 -37.34 6.27
C THR A 624 10.72 -37.03 6.79
N THR A 625 10.59 -36.26 7.87
CA THR A 625 9.28 -35.79 8.36
C THR A 625 8.60 -34.90 7.32
N LYS A 626 9.34 -33.99 6.68
CA LYS A 626 8.83 -33.13 5.59
C LYS A 626 8.29 -33.94 4.42
N ALA A 627 9.03 -34.95 3.96
CA ALA A 627 8.59 -35.82 2.88
C ALA A 627 7.31 -36.62 3.22
N ILE A 628 7.13 -37.03 4.48
CA ILE A 628 5.90 -37.70 4.95
C ILE A 628 4.71 -36.71 4.95
N VAL A 629 4.90 -35.50 5.46
CA VAL A 629 3.88 -34.42 5.44
C VAL A 629 3.44 -34.12 4.00
N GLU A 630 4.39 -33.95 3.07
CA GLU A 630 4.10 -33.68 1.66
C GLU A 630 3.36 -34.84 0.98
N ALA A 631 3.74 -36.10 1.27
CA ALA A 631 3.09 -37.29 0.74
C ALA A 631 1.64 -37.45 1.25
N GLU A 632 1.39 -37.19 2.54
CA GLU A 632 0.05 -37.26 3.14
C GLU A 632 -0.86 -36.16 2.58
N ILE A 633 -0.37 -34.90 2.50
CA ILE A 633 -1.11 -33.78 1.90
C ILE A 633 -1.50 -34.13 0.45
N LYS A 634 -0.55 -34.63 -0.34
CA LYS A 634 -0.83 -35.08 -1.72
C LYS A 634 -1.88 -36.20 -1.76
N SER A 635 -1.78 -37.20 -0.88
CA SER A 635 -2.71 -38.33 -0.80
C SER A 635 -4.15 -37.86 -0.51
N LEU A 636 -4.32 -36.96 0.45
CA LEU A 636 -5.62 -36.36 0.78
C LEU A 636 -6.25 -35.61 -0.41
N LEU A 637 -5.45 -34.83 -1.14
CA LEU A 637 -5.90 -34.06 -2.30
C LEU A 637 -6.23 -34.94 -3.51
N GLU A 638 -5.40 -35.95 -3.81
CA GLU A 638 -5.68 -36.91 -4.89
C GLU A 638 -6.92 -37.75 -4.57
N ALA A 639 -7.12 -38.16 -3.31
CA ALA A 639 -8.33 -38.85 -2.87
C ALA A 639 -9.58 -37.96 -2.98
N ALA A 640 -9.50 -36.69 -2.59
CA ALA A 640 -10.60 -35.73 -2.74
C ALA A 640 -10.98 -35.51 -4.22
N TYR A 641 -9.97 -35.37 -5.09
CA TYR A 641 -10.19 -35.24 -6.52
C TYR A 641 -10.91 -36.47 -7.11
N GLN A 642 -10.51 -37.68 -6.72
CA GLN A 642 -11.19 -38.90 -7.18
C GLN A 642 -12.62 -39.03 -6.64
N ARG A 643 -12.90 -38.62 -5.39
CA ARG A 643 -14.28 -38.59 -4.85
C ARG A 643 -15.17 -37.64 -5.64
N ALA A 644 -14.72 -36.41 -5.86
CA ALA A 644 -15.45 -35.42 -6.65
C ALA A 644 -15.69 -35.90 -8.09
N LEU A 645 -14.66 -36.46 -8.74
CA LEU A 645 -14.74 -36.97 -10.12
C LEU A 645 -15.74 -38.13 -10.25
N LEU A 646 -15.78 -39.06 -9.29
CA LEU A 646 -16.73 -40.18 -9.29
C LEU A 646 -18.17 -39.71 -9.07
N LEU A 647 -18.39 -38.79 -8.13
CA LEU A 647 -19.71 -38.23 -7.80
C LEU A 647 -20.30 -37.42 -8.97
N LEU A 648 -19.51 -36.54 -9.58
CA LEU A 648 -19.94 -35.78 -10.77
C LEU A 648 -20.17 -36.68 -11.99
N LYS A 649 -19.47 -37.81 -12.08
CA LYS A 649 -19.66 -38.81 -13.14
C LYS A 649 -20.95 -39.64 -12.96
N SER A 650 -21.39 -39.91 -11.74
CA SER A 650 -22.69 -40.56 -11.51
C SER A 650 -23.87 -39.59 -11.69
N HIS A 651 -23.70 -38.32 -11.34
CA HIS A 651 -24.73 -37.27 -11.42
C HIS A 651 -24.55 -36.31 -12.60
N LYS A 652 -24.10 -36.84 -13.76
CA LYS A 652 -23.79 -35.99 -14.91
C LYS A 652 -25.03 -35.26 -15.48
N LYS A 653 -26.22 -35.87 -15.47
CA LYS A 653 -27.43 -35.21 -16.03
C LYS A 653 -27.81 -33.99 -15.21
N GLU A 654 -27.63 -34.09 -13.90
CA GLU A 654 -27.87 -33.06 -12.91
C GLU A 654 -26.84 -31.92 -13.06
N LEU A 655 -25.57 -32.26 -13.27
CA LEU A 655 -24.50 -31.29 -13.62
C LEU A 655 -24.81 -30.56 -14.92
N ASP A 656 -25.10 -31.29 -16.00
CA ASP A 656 -25.46 -30.74 -17.32
C ASP A 656 -26.68 -29.80 -17.18
N SER A 657 -27.66 -30.15 -16.32
CA SER A 657 -28.85 -29.33 -16.09
C SER A 657 -28.55 -28.03 -15.32
N ILE A 658 -27.77 -28.12 -14.23
CA ILE A 658 -27.32 -26.94 -13.45
C ILE A 658 -26.48 -26.00 -14.32
N ALA A 659 -25.55 -26.54 -15.13
CA ALA A 659 -24.67 -25.74 -15.98
C ALA A 659 -25.45 -24.99 -17.06
N ASN A 660 -26.41 -25.63 -17.74
CA ASN A 660 -27.27 -24.95 -18.71
C ASN A 660 -28.12 -23.85 -18.04
N ALA A 661 -28.75 -24.16 -16.89
CA ALA A 661 -29.52 -23.17 -16.14
C ALA A 661 -28.65 -21.98 -15.65
N LEU A 662 -27.39 -22.20 -15.26
CA LEU A 662 -26.45 -21.11 -14.96
C LEU A 662 -26.13 -20.26 -16.19
N VAL A 663 -26.02 -20.84 -17.40
CA VAL A 663 -25.81 -20.07 -18.64
C VAL A 663 -27.02 -19.18 -18.94
N ASP A 664 -28.24 -19.69 -18.79
CA ASP A 664 -29.49 -18.97 -19.08
C ASP A 664 -29.83 -17.90 -18.02
N TYR A 665 -29.65 -18.22 -16.74
CA TYR A 665 -30.12 -17.41 -15.60
C TYR A 665 -29.01 -16.63 -14.87
N GLU A 666 -27.73 -16.83 -15.23
CA GLU A 666 -26.48 -16.18 -14.77
C GLU A 666 -26.12 -16.32 -13.27
N TYR A 667 -27.10 -16.72 -12.45
CA TYR A 667 -26.97 -17.21 -11.09
C TYR A 667 -28.10 -18.20 -10.80
N LEU A 668 -27.96 -19.00 -9.75
CA LEU A 668 -29.03 -19.85 -9.19
C LEU A 668 -28.96 -19.84 -7.66
N THR A 669 -30.11 -19.82 -6.97
CA THR A 669 -30.21 -19.98 -5.50
C THR A 669 -30.24 -21.45 -5.08
N ALA A 670 -30.08 -21.73 -3.78
CA ALA A 670 -30.17 -23.06 -3.18
C ALA A 670 -31.46 -23.83 -3.51
N GLU A 671 -32.56 -23.12 -3.74
CA GLU A 671 -33.86 -23.70 -4.04
C GLU A 671 -33.99 -23.94 -5.54
N GLU A 672 -33.64 -22.93 -6.36
CA GLU A 672 -33.58 -23.05 -7.83
C GLU A 672 -32.69 -24.21 -8.28
N MET A 673 -31.51 -24.39 -7.66
CA MET A 673 -30.61 -25.51 -7.96
C MET A 673 -31.25 -26.88 -7.67
N ARG A 674 -32.10 -27.02 -6.64
CA ARG A 674 -32.80 -28.28 -6.35
C ARG A 674 -33.93 -28.55 -7.33
N LEU A 675 -34.67 -27.53 -7.76
CA LEU A 675 -35.71 -27.67 -8.78
C LEU A 675 -35.09 -28.11 -10.13
N VAL A 676 -33.97 -27.50 -10.52
CA VAL A 676 -33.21 -27.89 -11.72
C VAL A 676 -32.65 -29.32 -11.62
N MET A 677 -32.14 -29.74 -10.46
CA MET A 677 -31.73 -31.15 -10.23
C MET A 677 -32.89 -32.14 -10.39
N ASN A 678 -34.10 -31.76 -9.98
CA ASN A 678 -35.31 -32.57 -10.15
C ASN A 678 -35.86 -32.57 -11.60
N GLY A 679 -35.29 -31.75 -12.50
CA GLY A 679 -35.68 -31.65 -13.91
C GLY A 679 -36.75 -30.60 -14.21
N GLU A 680 -37.12 -29.75 -13.25
CA GLU A 680 -38.01 -28.61 -13.48
C GLU A 680 -37.25 -27.49 -14.22
N LYS A 681 -37.80 -27.05 -15.36
CA LYS A 681 -37.12 -26.08 -16.26
C LYS A 681 -37.57 -24.64 -16.07
N ASP A 682 -38.83 -24.45 -15.69
CA ASP A 682 -39.44 -23.13 -15.57
C ASP A 682 -39.19 -22.56 -14.16
N ILE A 683 -37.98 -22.05 -13.94
CA ILE A 683 -37.72 -21.20 -12.77
C ILE A 683 -38.51 -19.90 -12.96
N ILE A 684 -39.68 -19.83 -12.31
CA ILE A 684 -40.55 -18.63 -12.35
C ILE A 684 -39.93 -17.51 -11.50
N ARG A 685 -38.87 -16.89 -12.02
CA ARG A 685 -38.40 -15.59 -11.55
C ARG A 685 -39.45 -14.56 -11.93
N THR A 686 -40.26 -14.16 -10.94
CA THR A 686 -41.15 -13.01 -11.06
C THR A 686 -40.31 -11.79 -11.47
N LYS A 687 -40.42 -11.36 -12.73
CA LYS A 687 -39.78 -10.13 -13.20
C LYS A 687 -40.49 -8.94 -12.54
N LEU A 688 -40.00 -8.56 -11.37
CA LEU A 688 -40.26 -7.27 -10.76
C LEU A 688 -39.49 -6.23 -11.59
N THR A 689 -40.17 -5.71 -12.61
CA THR A 689 -39.73 -4.67 -13.55
C THR A 689 -39.76 -3.29 -12.92
#